data_AF-A0A8H5SAG3-F1
#
_entry.id   AF-A0A8H5SAG3-F1
#
_cell.length_a   1.000
_cell.length_b   1.000
_cell.length_c   1.000
_cell.angle_alpha   90.00
_cell.angle_beta   90.00
_cell.angle_gamma   90.00
#
_symmetry.space_group_name_H-M   'P 1'
#
loop_
_entity.id
_entity.type
_entity.pdbx_description
1 polymer ?
#
loop_
_entity_poly.entity_id
_entity_poly.type
_entity_poly.pdbx_seq_one_letter_code
_entity_poly.pdbx_strand_id
1 'polypeptide(L)'
;MFFYDSTLQLYISDKPLLISDRVLKAGERIGISVTWDDNGYVNKVSYKMAKGLSQELGSVLLTVQDFMGLAQRQPWAASQEFAEWLDDTYTLSQESTAMLDAKGNPISVPQARPAWFSLDNIDGRGLPTLLSEFPERDLWKFWTLGHRGFTAAAVRSFVVSSGTCSLDLGIPQFARHSKLMVRECYRTKPATTQTSIDRLWPDYLSKTLSRDDEAIRSFLVSIDPEEIVSHCLQDKFITERDQERLADLMGKKRLLLGDYQGLRPMTCETICKAISAPKASDMTYVTGHQNPDADSIVSSVFEATRRSLVYPEKPCVAWVERLPPVVETILGSDISARIRNTPKFEPHHDVVLVDCHRFDHGHQYQVRSIIDHHIITTKFPYYVSISQEVSWSSTIQVYIKMLGSGLDVDQQTARILLEATEIEAEPHLMQSMSRIDQMALERLKSLSHGSASYQDLMQLLLHSNVEVDPFLEDYKESCYGFAVLKSQRLTSYDERAMKNNVEKHLPLTVVKQVIFDGTMFDRLSTEKISMHFNDRFYDKGFRNAVKHVILSACAAFHGADNVTEDGFSVLVTNVPCQTPRLLLMPALEGIVKEHLRFFYSTTIGRFVSCGFYTDITAVYGRPGEETLPTTCMSFDHVKGLLSKQENTSFLSLKQFWYVYHERQGLGDTVSLDSMRNSQYVELLDTVIREGKAVSHGEEPTITLRIEDAKPALIRSRDIDRATGFPSQLISPDTYGDPELWRYWSPDRDENVATRGHIFVMDQTSIDLKIGRNERTKQLTFRPIYRDICDLKYEIRPDGGRWISVTVFPRLFSVPGSG
;
A
#
# COMPACT_ATOMS: atom_id res chain seq x y z
N MET A 1 8.26 19.81 2.73
CA MET A 1 8.34 21.28 2.63
C MET A 1 9.52 21.76 3.47
N PHE A 2 10.26 22.75 2.98
CA PHE A 2 11.31 23.39 3.79
C PHE A 2 10.77 24.64 4.46
N PHE A 3 11.05 24.81 5.75
CA PHE A 3 10.80 26.04 6.49
C PHE A 3 12.13 26.58 7.02
N TYR A 4 12.22 27.90 7.24
CA TYR A 4 13.42 28.53 7.76
C TYR A 4 13.27 28.78 9.27
N ASP A 5 14.21 28.26 10.07
CA ASP A 5 14.33 28.60 11.49
C ASP A 5 15.43 29.65 11.66
N SER A 6 15.06 30.85 12.11
CA SER A 6 15.97 31.99 12.24
C SER A 6 16.98 31.84 13.39
N THR A 7 16.70 30.98 14.38
CA THR A 7 17.60 30.75 15.52
C THR A 7 18.75 29.84 15.11
N LEU A 8 18.43 28.73 14.44
CA LEU A 8 19.42 27.80 13.89
C LEU A 8 20.07 28.33 12.60
N GLN A 9 19.41 29.28 11.93
CA GLN A 9 19.76 29.76 10.59
C GLN A 9 19.79 28.62 9.57
N LEU A 10 18.81 27.72 9.66
CA LEU A 10 18.69 26.53 8.81
C LEU A 10 17.33 26.49 8.11
N TYR A 11 17.33 26.01 6.88
CA TYR A 11 16.18 25.52 6.17
C TYR A 11 16.00 24.04 6.51
N ILE A 12 14.90 23.70 7.17
CA ILE A 12 14.64 22.37 7.73
C ILE A 12 13.49 21.74 6.97
N SER A 13 13.66 20.49 6.53
CA SER A 13 12.60 19.70 5.93
C SER A 13 11.66 19.18 7.02
N ASP A 14 10.35 19.25 6.80
CA ASP A 14 9.34 18.57 7.62
C ASP A 14 9.31 17.04 7.42
N LYS A 15 9.82 16.58 6.28
CA LYS A 15 9.86 15.18 5.83
C LYS A 15 11.28 14.59 5.88
N PRO A 16 11.41 13.24 5.89
CA PRO A 16 12.69 12.59 5.72
C PRO A 16 13.35 12.92 4.37
N LEU A 17 14.66 12.68 4.30
CA LEU A 17 15.47 12.76 3.10
C LEU A 17 14.87 11.86 2.02
N LEU A 18 14.45 12.48 0.92
CA LEU A 18 13.96 11.78 -0.26
C LEU A 18 15.14 11.21 -1.06
N ILE A 19 14.96 9.99 -1.57
CA ILE A 19 15.90 9.42 -2.53
C ILE A 19 15.95 10.29 -3.79
N SER A 20 17.14 10.50 -4.32
CA SER A 20 17.44 11.34 -5.49
C SER A 20 18.77 10.90 -6.08
N ASP A 21 19.06 11.24 -7.33
CA ASP A 21 20.35 11.01 -7.99
C ASP A 21 21.49 11.66 -7.20
N ARG A 22 21.26 12.85 -6.62
CA ARG A 22 22.20 13.51 -5.72
C ARG A 22 22.52 12.64 -4.50
N VAL A 23 21.51 12.01 -3.90
CA VAL A 23 21.66 11.14 -2.72
C VAL A 23 22.38 9.85 -3.07
N LEU A 24 22.05 9.23 -4.21
CA LEU A 24 22.75 8.02 -4.68
C LEU A 24 24.24 8.30 -4.91
N LYS A 25 24.57 9.38 -5.64
CA LYS A 25 25.96 9.82 -5.86
C LYS A 25 26.68 10.14 -4.57
N ALA A 26 26.00 10.76 -3.60
CA ALA A 26 26.58 11.00 -2.28
C ALA A 26 26.89 9.69 -1.55
N GLY A 27 25.97 8.72 -1.60
CA GLY A 27 26.17 7.38 -1.05
C GLY A 27 27.37 6.65 -1.66
N GLU A 28 27.50 6.68 -2.98
CA GLU A 28 28.63 6.09 -3.71
C GLU A 28 29.97 6.70 -3.28
N ARG A 29 30.06 8.04 -3.19
CA ARG A 29 31.30 8.74 -2.80
C ARG A 29 31.77 8.37 -1.39
N ILE A 30 30.84 8.13 -0.48
CA ILE A 30 31.15 7.73 0.91
C ILE A 30 31.17 6.21 1.10
N GLY A 31 31.01 5.43 0.02
CA GLY A 31 31.11 3.97 0.02
C GLY A 31 29.97 3.25 0.72
N ILE A 32 28.74 3.78 0.65
CA ILE A 32 27.55 3.14 1.23
C ILE A 32 26.50 2.84 0.16
N SER A 33 25.78 1.74 0.33
CA SER A 33 24.55 1.47 -0.43
C SER A 33 23.38 2.13 0.29
N VAL A 34 22.66 2.99 -0.42
CA VAL A 34 21.47 3.70 0.08
C VAL A 34 20.25 2.85 -0.22
N THR A 35 19.37 2.68 0.78
CA THR A 35 18.06 2.04 0.64
C THR A 35 16.95 3.04 0.97
N TRP A 36 15.75 2.81 0.44
CA TRP A 36 14.59 3.65 0.71
C TRP A 36 13.30 2.81 0.84
N ASP A 37 12.26 3.41 1.41
CA ASP A 37 10.94 2.78 1.56
C ASP A 37 10.01 3.06 0.37
N ASP A 38 8.78 2.54 0.46
CA ASP A 38 7.74 2.70 -0.57
C ASP A 38 7.23 4.15 -0.71
N ASN A 39 7.67 5.09 0.13
CA ASN A 39 7.41 6.53 -0.04
C ASN A 39 8.58 7.28 -0.70
N GLY A 40 9.70 6.58 -0.94
CA GLY A 40 10.94 7.18 -1.43
C GLY A 40 11.80 7.82 -0.33
N TYR A 41 11.57 7.50 0.95
CA TYR A 41 12.38 8.02 2.05
C TYR A 41 13.60 7.14 2.30
N VAL A 42 14.78 7.75 2.38
CA VAL A 42 16.03 7.05 2.74
C VAL A 42 15.89 6.45 4.14
N ASN A 43 16.07 5.14 4.24
CA ASN A 43 15.83 4.37 5.45
C ASN A 43 16.97 3.39 5.75
N LYS A 44 16.86 2.64 6.87
CA LYS A 44 17.84 1.62 7.29
C LYS A 44 19.27 2.18 7.39
N VAL A 45 19.38 3.47 7.67
CA VAL A 45 20.67 4.16 7.85
C VAL A 45 21.17 3.99 9.28
N SER A 46 22.46 3.68 9.43
CA SER A 46 23.13 3.82 10.73
C SER A 46 23.52 5.27 10.98
N TYR A 47 23.86 5.62 12.22
CA TYR A 47 24.34 6.97 12.54
C TYR A 47 25.52 7.39 11.64
N LYS A 48 26.50 6.49 11.44
CA LYS A 48 27.66 6.76 10.57
C LYS A 48 27.24 7.04 9.12
N MET A 49 26.27 6.29 8.60
CA MET A 49 25.73 6.50 7.24
C MET A 49 24.99 7.84 7.16
N ALA A 50 24.11 8.14 8.12
CA ALA A 50 23.35 9.39 8.18
C ALA A 50 24.27 10.62 8.26
N LYS A 51 25.31 10.55 9.10
CA LYS A 51 26.31 11.61 9.24
C LYS A 51 27.13 11.81 7.97
N GLY A 52 27.64 10.72 7.38
CA GLY A 52 28.38 10.77 6.12
C GLY A 52 27.55 11.32 4.97
N LEU A 53 26.31 10.85 4.80
CA LEU A 53 25.37 11.36 3.80
C LEU A 53 25.09 12.85 4.01
N SER A 54 24.82 13.25 5.25
CA SER A 54 24.52 14.66 5.55
C SER A 54 25.70 15.56 5.18
N GLN A 55 26.92 15.17 5.56
CA GLN A 55 28.14 15.90 5.21
C GLN A 55 28.34 16.04 3.70
N GLU A 56 28.22 14.94 2.96
CA GLU A 56 28.40 14.93 1.51
C GLU A 56 27.32 15.75 0.77
N LEU A 57 26.09 15.77 1.31
CA LEU A 57 24.98 16.55 0.76
C LEU A 57 25.02 18.04 1.16
N GLY A 58 25.94 18.44 2.04
CA GLY A 58 25.95 19.77 2.65
C GLY A 58 24.79 20.02 3.62
N SER A 59 24.15 18.95 4.10
CA SER A 59 23.13 18.96 5.14
C SER A 59 23.77 18.88 6.53
N VAL A 60 23.03 19.31 7.55
CA VAL A 60 23.43 19.28 8.95
C VAL A 60 22.53 18.30 9.71
N LEU A 61 23.12 17.40 10.49
CA LEU A 61 22.38 16.68 11.53
C LEU A 61 22.23 17.61 12.73
N LEU A 62 21.01 17.76 13.23
CA LEU A 62 20.76 18.58 14.42
C LEU A 62 21.35 17.89 15.65
N THR A 63 21.95 18.66 16.54
CA THR A 63 22.28 18.18 17.89
C THR A 63 21.00 18.02 18.72
N VAL A 64 21.09 17.34 19.86
CA VAL A 64 20.01 17.26 20.87
C VAL A 64 19.61 18.67 21.30
N GLN A 65 20.58 19.56 21.53
CA GLN A 65 20.34 20.95 21.85
C GLN A 65 19.53 21.67 20.76
N ASP A 66 19.99 21.56 19.50
CA ASP A 66 19.35 22.23 18.37
C ASP A 66 17.93 21.71 18.16
N PHE A 67 17.76 20.39 18.20
CA PHE A 67 16.47 19.75 17.99
C PHE A 67 15.48 20.08 19.11
N MET A 68 15.88 19.99 20.39
CA MET A 68 14.96 20.28 21.50
C MET A 68 14.54 21.75 21.51
N GLY A 69 15.49 22.66 21.22
CA GLY A 69 15.16 24.07 21.01
C GLY A 69 14.21 24.27 19.83
N LEU A 70 14.42 23.56 18.72
CA LEU A 70 13.51 23.61 17.57
C LEU A 70 12.12 23.09 17.94
N ALA A 71 12.02 21.97 18.66
CA ALA A 71 10.75 21.38 19.06
C ALA A 71 9.95 22.29 20.01
N GLN A 72 10.62 23.04 20.89
CA GLN A 72 9.97 24.07 21.72
C GLN A 72 9.33 25.18 20.87
N ARG A 73 10.04 25.64 19.84
CA ARG A 73 9.58 26.76 18.99
C ARG A 73 8.60 26.32 17.89
N GLN A 74 8.79 25.11 17.38
CA GLN A 74 8.07 24.52 16.24
C GLN A 74 7.67 23.06 16.58
N PRO A 75 6.68 22.83 17.45
CA PRO A 75 6.33 21.48 17.91
C PRO A 75 5.99 20.48 16.79
N TRP A 76 5.46 20.96 15.66
CA TRP A 76 5.14 20.14 14.49
C TRP A 76 6.39 19.56 13.79
N ALA A 77 7.59 20.10 14.03
CA ALA A 77 8.85 19.51 13.57
C ALA A 77 9.08 18.12 14.21
N ALA A 78 8.41 17.83 15.34
CA ALA A 78 8.37 16.53 16.00
C ALA A 78 7.35 15.55 15.36
N SER A 79 7.46 15.32 14.03
CA SER A 79 6.70 14.32 13.25
C SER A 79 6.51 12.96 13.94
N GLN A 80 5.30 12.41 13.84
CA GLN A 80 4.95 11.05 14.28
C GLN A 80 5.25 9.95 13.24
N GLU A 81 5.75 10.33 12.06
CA GLU A 81 5.84 9.45 10.89
C GLU A 81 7.22 8.79 10.70
N PHE A 82 8.25 9.27 11.42
CA PHE A 82 9.61 8.75 11.33
C PHE A 82 10.45 9.05 12.57
N ALA A 83 11.56 8.31 12.70
CA ALA A 83 12.60 8.55 13.67
C ALA A 83 13.87 9.04 12.96
N GLU A 84 14.64 9.90 13.61
CA GLU A 84 15.80 10.55 13.02
C GLU A 84 17.01 10.50 13.94
N TRP A 85 18.19 10.31 13.34
CA TRP A 85 19.46 10.45 14.03
C TRP A 85 19.76 11.92 14.33
N LEU A 86 20.19 12.18 15.56
CA LEU A 86 20.77 13.45 15.98
C LEU A 86 22.30 13.32 16.01
N ASP A 87 23.02 14.44 15.96
CA ASP A 87 24.49 14.41 15.80
C ASP A 87 25.24 13.95 17.06
N ASP A 88 24.63 14.05 18.24
CA ASP A 88 25.26 13.69 19.51
C ASP A 88 25.39 12.17 19.72
N THR A 89 26.52 11.78 20.33
CA THR A 89 26.79 10.41 20.75
C THR A 89 27.19 10.35 22.21
N TYR A 90 26.88 9.21 22.83
CA TYR A 90 27.06 8.96 24.25
C TYR A 90 27.62 7.57 24.51
N THR A 91 28.45 7.45 25.55
CA THR A 91 28.97 6.18 26.06
C THR A 91 28.82 6.11 27.56
N LEU A 92 28.60 4.92 28.12
CA LEU A 92 28.73 4.74 29.58
C LEU A 92 30.20 4.53 29.93
N SER A 93 30.68 5.29 30.91
CA SER A 93 32.01 5.12 31.47
C SER A 93 32.23 3.67 31.95
N GLN A 94 33.41 3.12 31.70
CA GLN A 94 33.77 1.79 32.21
C GLN A 94 33.96 1.80 33.73
N GLU A 95 34.42 2.92 34.28
CA GLU A 95 34.82 3.09 35.68
C GLU A 95 33.70 3.67 36.55
N SER A 96 32.73 4.36 35.95
CA SER A 96 31.63 5.01 36.68
C SER A 96 30.26 4.73 36.04
N THR A 97 29.19 5.21 36.68
CA THR A 97 27.84 5.22 36.09
C THR A 97 27.59 6.48 35.24
N ALA A 98 28.59 7.35 35.09
CA ALA A 98 28.47 8.56 34.31
C ALA A 98 28.40 8.25 32.80
N MET A 99 27.54 8.98 32.10
CA MET A 99 27.58 9.04 30.64
C MET A 99 28.66 10.01 30.21
N LEU A 100 29.34 9.70 29.12
CA LEU A 100 30.34 10.54 28.48
C LEU A 100 29.81 10.99 27.12
N ASP A 101 29.98 12.26 26.79
CA ASP A 101 29.69 12.78 25.45
C ASP A 101 30.74 12.35 24.41
N ALA A 102 30.55 12.73 23.14
CA ALA A 102 31.48 12.41 22.05
C ALA A 102 32.93 12.90 22.27
N LYS A 103 33.14 13.87 23.17
CA LYS A 103 34.47 14.40 23.53
C LYS A 103 35.05 13.72 24.76
N GLY A 104 34.34 12.75 25.34
CA GLY A 104 34.73 12.03 26.56
C GLY A 104 34.44 12.79 27.85
N ASN A 105 33.71 13.92 27.80
CA ASN A 105 33.39 14.66 29.02
C ASN A 105 32.22 14.00 29.74
N PRO A 106 32.27 13.89 31.07
CA PRO A 106 31.14 13.40 31.85
C PRO A 106 29.95 14.36 31.73
N ILE A 107 28.78 13.79 31.51
CA ILE A 107 27.50 14.50 31.48
C ILE A 107 26.59 13.95 32.58
N SER A 108 25.90 14.86 33.26
CA SER A 108 24.88 14.50 34.23
C SER A 108 23.57 14.33 33.48
N VAL A 109 23.10 13.09 33.40
CA VAL A 109 21.81 12.76 32.80
C VAL A 109 21.04 11.93 33.83
N PRO A 110 19.83 12.35 34.23
CA PRO A 110 19.00 11.57 35.13
C PRO A 110 18.73 10.18 34.53
N GLN A 111 19.01 9.11 35.28
CA GLN A 111 18.78 7.74 34.81
C GLN A 111 17.28 7.51 34.59
N ALA A 112 16.91 7.05 33.40
CA ALA A 112 15.52 6.83 32.97
C ALA A 112 15.39 5.55 32.15
N ARG A 113 14.41 4.68 32.49
CA ARG A 113 14.15 3.42 31.77
C ARG A 113 12.67 2.97 31.79
N PRO A 114 11.72 3.65 31.10
CA PRO A 114 11.69 5.03 30.58
C PRO A 114 11.34 6.05 31.67
N ALA A 115 11.39 7.35 31.34
CA ALA A 115 10.76 8.43 32.12
C ALA A 115 10.17 9.50 31.19
N TRP A 116 9.57 10.55 31.75
CA TRP A 116 8.97 11.66 30.99
C TRP A 116 9.58 13.00 31.37
N PHE A 117 9.63 13.95 30.45
CA PHE A 117 10.12 15.31 30.73
C PHE A 117 9.36 16.37 29.93
N SER A 118 9.29 17.58 30.48
CA SER A 118 8.83 18.76 29.73
C SER A 118 10.00 19.33 28.96
N LEU A 119 9.74 19.85 27.76
CA LEU A 119 10.74 20.62 27.03
C LEU A 119 11.20 21.84 27.84
N ASP A 120 10.41 22.38 28.76
CA ASP A 120 10.83 23.48 29.64
C ASP A 120 11.91 23.07 30.66
N ASN A 121 12.10 21.76 30.87
CA ASN A 121 13.02 21.19 31.85
C ASN A 121 14.29 20.62 31.21
N ILE A 122 14.84 21.26 30.19
CA ILE A 122 16.08 20.85 29.54
C ILE A 122 17.26 21.77 29.91
N ASP A 123 18.47 21.22 29.94
CA ASP A 123 19.69 21.99 30.17
C ASP A 123 20.20 22.69 28.89
N GLY A 124 21.34 23.37 28.99
CA GLY A 124 21.98 24.02 27.84
C GLY A 124 22.45 23.07 26.73
N ARG A 125 22.41 21.75 26.94
CA ARG A 125 22.70 20.71 25.93
C ARG A 125 21.43 20.08 25.37
N GLY A 126 20.24 20.55 25.81
CA GLY A 126 18.94 19.98 25.44
C GLY A 126 18.59 18.69 26.19
N LEU A 127 19.35 18.31 27.22
CA LEU A 127 19.12 17.08 27.98
C LEU A 127 18.17 17.35 29.17
N PRO A 128 17.29 16.40 29.53
CA PRO A 128 16.37 16.60 30.65
C PRO A 128 17.09 16.82 31.98
N THR A 129 16.64 17.81 32.73
CA THR A 129 17.12 18.13 34.09
C THR A 129 16.20 17.59 35.17
N LEU A 130 14.90 17.50 34.88
CA LEU A 130 13.87 16.95 35.75
C LEU A 130 13.08 15.90 34.99
N LEU A 131 12.91 14.74 35.62
CA LEU A 131 12.08 13.67 35.10
C LEU A 131 10.81 13.52 35.92
N SER A 132 9.72 13.21 35.25
CA SER A 132 8.49 12.68 35.82
C SER A 132 8.47 11.16 35.65
N GLU A 133 8.00 10.46 36.67
CA GLU A 133 7.67 9.02 36.61
C GLU A 133 6.28 8.77 36.01
N PHE A 134 5.53 9.84 35.75
CA PHE A 134 4.17 9.78 35.22
C PHE A 134 4.07 10.51 33.87
N PRO A 135 3.41 9.90 32.88
CA PRO A 135 3.08 10.59 31.65
C PRO A 135 2.06 11.68 31.93
N GLU A 136 2.34 12.89 31.46
CA GLU A 136 1.39 14.00 31.42
C GLU A 136 1.27 14.52 29.99
N ARG A 137 0.24 15.34 29.77
CA ARG A 137 0.01 15.99 28.48
C ARG A 137 1.24 16.83 28.12
N ASP A 138 1.67 16.71 26.87
CA ASP A 138 2.81 17.45 26.29
C ASP A 138 4.21 17.07 26.82
N LEU A 139 4.32 16.05 27.70
CA LEU A 139 5.62 15.49 28.07
C LEU A 139 6.19 14.58 26.98
N TRP A 140 7.51 14.58 26.89
CA TRP A 140 8.30 13.74 26.00
C TRP A 140 8.79 12.51 26.73
N LYS A 141 8.82 11.37 26.04
CA LYS A 141 9.37 10.14 26.62
C LYS A 141 10.90 10.14 26.48
N PHE A 142 11.59 9.66 27.51
CA PHE A 142 13.04 9.69 27.58
C PHE A 142 13.63 8.34 27.97
N TRP A 143 14.71 7.96 27.28
CA TRP A 143 15.53 6.80 27.61
C TRP A 143 16.99 7.18 27.72
N THR A 144 17.60 6.81 28.86
CA THR A 144 19.05 6.90 29.03
C THR A 144 19.77 5.64 28.58
N LEU A 145 21.07 5.79 28.28
CA LEU A 145 21.94 4.67 27.95
C LEU A 145 22.02 3.69 29.14
N GLY A 146 21.65 2.44 28.88
CA GLY A 146 21.52 1.43 29.93
C GLY A 146 22.62 0.38 29.99
N HIS A 147 23.46 0.28 28.97
CA HIS A 147 24.43 -0.80 28.79
C HIS A 147 25.83 -0.28 28.49
N ARG A 148 26.84 -0.93 29.07
CA ARG A 148 28.25 -0.68 28.81
C ARG A 148 28.69 -1.43 27.54
N GLY A 149 29.71 -0.93 26.86
CA GLY A 149 30.38 -1.66 25.76
C GLY A 149 30.08 -1.15 24.35
N PHE A 150 29.27 -0.11 24.18
CA PHE A 150 29.08 0.54 22.88
C PHE A 150 28.83 2.04 23.00
N THR A 151 28.99 2.74 21.87
CA THR A 151 28.59 4.14 21.67
C THR A 151 27.17 4.18 21.11
N ALA A 152 26.28 4.86 21.80
CA ALA A 152 24.94 5.17 21.33
C ALA A 152 24.93 6.53 20.65
N ALA A 153 24.05 6.70 19.66
CA ALA A 153 23.76 8.01 19.09
C ALA A 153 22.34 8.42 19.51
N ALA A 154 22.13 9.72 19.71
CA ALA A 154 20.80 10.22 20.05
C ALA A 154 19.84 10.00 18.88
N VAL A 155 18.65 9.53 19.22
CA VAL A 155 17.54 9.37 18.29
C VAL A 155 16.38 10.18 18.80
N ARG A 156 15.82 10.99 17.92
CA ARG A 156 14.46 11.50 18.10
C ARG A 156 13.50 10.49 17.49
N SER A 157 12.43 10.15 18.21
CA SER A 157 11.39 9.26 17.70
C SER A 157 9.98 9.70 18.12
N PHE A 158 9.00 8.93 17.70
CA PHE A 158 7.65 8.92 18.23
C PHE A 158 7.35 7.60 18.90
N VAL A 159 6.62 7.64 20.01
CA VAL A 159 6.24 6.46 20.79
C VAL A 159 4.74 6.33 20.71
N VAL A 160 4.29 5.36 19.91
CA VAL A 160 2.86 5.14 19.66
C VAL A 160 2.12 4.85 20.96
N SER A 161 2.71 4.04 21.86
CA SER A 161 2.10 3.67 23.16
C SER A 161 1.69 4.88 24.00
N SER A 162 2.54 5.89 24.05
CA SER A 162 2.30 7.12 24.83
C SER A 162 1.83 8.29 24.00
N GLY A 163 1.75 8.16 22.67
CA GLY A 163 1.31 9.24 21.80
C GLY A 163 2.19 10.47 21.77
N THR A 164 3.46 10.29 22.13
CA THR A 164 4.37 11.36 22.48
C THR A 164 5.67 11.19 21.73
N CYS A 165 6.29 12.32 21.44
CA CYS A 165 7.64 12.33 20.91
C CYS A 165 8.62 11.85 21.98
N SER A 166 9.79 11.39 21.54
CA SER A 166 10.79 10.89 22.45
C SER A 166 12.21 11.26 22.07
N LEU A 167 13.05 11.30 23.10
CA LEU A 167 14.50 11.33 22.99
C LEU A 167 15.07 10.01 23.54
N ASP A 168 15.77 9.26 22.71
CA ASP A 168 16.39 8.00 23.06
C ASP A 168 17.92 8.12 22.92
N LEU A 169 18.63 7.91 24.03
CA LEU A 169 20.10 7.93 24.09
C LEU A 169 20.70 6.52 24.14
N GLY A 170 19.88 5.48 23.99
CA GLY A 170 20.24 4.08 24.15
C GLY A 170 20.45 3.31 22.84
N ILE A 171 20.19 3.92 21.68
CA ILE A 171 20.29 3.23 20.38
C ILE A 171 21.76 3.16 19.92
N PRO A 172 22.35 1.97 19.71
CA PRO A 172 23.73 1.85 19.24
C PRO A 172 23.95 2.55 17.89
N GLN A 173 25.08 3.25 17.73
CA GLN A 173 25.39 4.00 16.49
C GLN A 173 25.46 3.14 15.22
N PHE A 174 25.63 1.82 15.36
CA PHE A 174 25.67 0.86 14.25
C PHE A 174 24.29 0.28 13.91
N ALA A 175 23.26 0.54 14.71
CA ALA A 175 21.91 0.03 14.46
C ALA A 175 21.36 0.57 13.13
N ARG A 176 20.57 -0.25 12.44
CA ARG A 176 19.88 0.10 11.19
C ARG A 176 18.43 -0.32 11.30
N HIS A 177 17.49 0.55 10.91
CA HIS A 177 16.07 0.23 10.94
C HIS A 177 15.26 0.91 9.83
N SER A 178 14.17 0.27 9.37
CA SER A 178 13.27 0.80 8.32
C SER A 178 12.65 2.16 8.67
N LYS A 179 12.55 2.50 9.95
CA LYS A 179 11.99 3.77 10.45
C LYS A 179 13.04 4.78 10.92
N LEU A 180 14.33 4.39 10.96
CA LEU A 180 15.44 5.31 11.23
C LEU A 180 15.88 5.95 9.92
N MET A 181 15.66 7.25 9.82
CA MET A 181 15.81 8.03 8.60
C MET A 181 16.69 9.27 8.86
N VAL A 182 16.91 10.07 7.81
CA VAL A 182 17.68 11.33 7.87
C VAL A 182 16.73 12.49 7.62
N ARG A 183 16.83 13.59 8.38
CA ARG A 183 16.17 14.86 8.05
C ARG A 183 17.15 15.79 7.35
N GLU A 184 16.67 16.45 6.31
CA GLU A 184 17.43 17.47 5.62
C GLU A 184 17.40 18.82 6.36
N CYS A 185 18.57 19.36 6.68
CA CYS A 185 18.74 20.70 7.23
C CYS A 185 19.87 21.43 6.52
N TYR A 186 19.58 22.54 5.84
CA TYR A 186 20.55 23.27 5.02
C TYR A 186 20.74 24.71 5.47
N ARG A 187 21.96 25.24 5.33
CA ARG A 187 22.22 26.68 5.58
C ARG A 187 21.64 27.58 4.50
N THR A 188 21.51 27.07 3.28
CA THR A 188 20.91 27.75 2.14
C THR A 188 19.63 27.05 1.74
N LYS A 189 18.66 27.80 1.20
CA LYS A 189 17.41 27.20 0.74
C LYS A 189 17.71 26.23 -0.40
N PRO A 190 17.34 24.94 -0.30
CA PRO A 190 17.49 24.02 -1.40
C PRO A 190 16.59 24.47 -2.57
N ALA A 191 17.04 24.25 -3.80
CA ALA A 191 16.25 24.52 -4.98
C ALA A 191 14.95 23.70 -4.94
N THR A 192 13.83 24.32 -5.32
CA THR A 192 12.54 23.62 -5.39
C THR A 192 12.57 22.60 -6.52
N THR A 193 12.10 21.39 -6.25
CA THR A 193 11.96 20.29 -7.23
C THR A 193 10.70 20.38 -8.07
N GLN A 194 9.87 21.42 -7.90
CA GLN A 194 8.61 21.56 -8.62
C GLN A 194 8.86 21.94 -10.08
N THR A 195 8.34 21.15 -11.01
CA THR A 195 8.49 21.37 -12.44
C THR A 195 7.22 21.97 -13.06
N SER A 196 7.30 22.40 -14.32
CA SER A 196 6.13 22.90 -15.06
C SER A 196 5.02 21.85 -15.14
N ILE A 197 5.38 20.56 -15.31
CA ILE A 197 4.40 19.48 -15.42
C ILE A 197 3.64 19.23 -14.11
N ASP A 198 4.26 19.49 -12.95
CA ASP A 198 3.59 19.33 -11.65
C ASP A 198 2.40 20.28 -11.48
N ARG A 199 2.33 21.37 -12.26
CA ARG A 199 1.19 22.29 -12.29
C ARG A 199 0.11 21.84 -13.28
N LEU A 200 0.51 21.24 -14.40
CA LEU A 200 -0.39 20.82 -15.47
C LEU A 200 -1.08 19.49 -15.17
N TRP A 201 -0.36 18.56 -14.52
CA TRP A 201 -0.83 17.19 -14.32
C TRP A 201 -2.12 17.10 -13.49
N PRO A 202 -2.28 17.81 -12.35
CA PRO A 202 -3.54 17.76 -11.59
C PRO A 202 -4.73 18.32 -12.37
N ASP A 203 -4.52 19.37 -13.16
CA ASP A 203 -5.56 19.96 -13.99
C ASP A 203 -6.01 18.98 -15.09
N TYR A 204 -5.04 18.32 -15.74
CA TYR A 204 -5.31 17.25 -16.70
C TYR A 204 -6.15 16.13 -16.09
N LEU A 205 -5.72 15.57 -14.95
CA LEU A 205 -6.44 14.48 -14.28
C LEU A 205 -7.88 14.88 -13.91
N SER A 206 -8.09 16.11 -13.44
CA SER A 206 -9.43 16.60 -13.09
C SER A 206 -10.38 16.61 -14.30
N LYS A 207 -9.88 16.97 -15.48
CA LYS A 207 -10.64 17.00 -16.74
C LYS A 207 -10.96 15.59 -17.23
N THR A 208 -9.98 14.68 -17.21
CA THR A 208 -10.19 13.27 -17.59
C THR A 208 -11.23 12.59 -16.70
N LEU A 209 -11.23 12.87 -15.39
CA LEU A 209 -12.23 12.35 -14.45
C LEU A 209 -13.65 12.84 -14.76
N SER A 210 -13.80 14.08 -15.23
CA SER A 210 -15.11 14.65 -15.61
C SER A 210 -15.66 14.12 -16.94
N ARG A 211 -14.85 13.39 -17.73
CA ARG A 211 -15.19 12.89 -19.08
C ARG A 211 -15.68 14.01 -20.03
N ASP A 212 -15.16 15.22 -19.85
CA ASP A 212 -15.46 16.36 -20.73
C ASP A 212 -14.46 16.41 -21.88
N ASP A 213 -14.82 15.79 -23.01
CA ASP A 213 -13.96 15.69 -24.20
C ASP A 213 -13.51 17.06 -24.74
N GLU A 214 -14.35 18.09 -24.65
CA GLU A 214 -14.02 19.43 -25.16
C GLU A 214 -13.06 20.17 -24.23
N ALA A 215 -13.24 20.02 -22.91
CA ALA A 215 -12.29 20.53 -21.93
C ALA A 215 -10.93 19.84 -22.04
N ILE A 216 -10.90 18.52 -22.24
CA ILE A 216 -9.68 17.74 -22.48
C ILE A 216 -8.99 18.21 -23.77
N ARG A 217 -9.74 18.36 -24.86
CA ARG A 217 -9.22 18.86 -26.14
C ARG A 217 -8.61 20.25 -26.00
N SER A 218 -9.34 21.19 -25.41
CA SER A 218 -8.90 22.57 -25.20
C SER A 218 -7.62 22.62 -24.36
N PHE A 219 -7.56 21.83 -23.29
CA PHE A 219 -6.37 21.71 -22.45
C PHE A 219 -5.17 21.17 -23.23
N LEU A 220 -5.30 20.03 -23.92
CA LEU A 220 -4.20 19.40 -24.64
C LEU A 220 -3.65 20.26 -25.78
N VAL A 221 -4.52 20.98 -26.50
CA VAL A 221 -4.10 21.89 -27.57
C VAL A 221 -3.33 23.10 -27.00
N SER A 222 -3.71 23.58 -25.81
CA SER A 222 -3.06 24.72 -25.15
C SER A 222 -1.67 24.44 -24.61
N ILE A 223 -1.29 23.17 -24.45
CA ILE A 223 0.04 22.79 -23.95
C ILE A 223 1.12 23.21 -24.96
N ASP A 224 2.06 24.04 -24.53
CA ASP A 224 3.31 24.28 -25.25
C ASP A 224 4.42 23.33 -24.74
N PRO A 225 4.91 22.37 -25.55
CA PRO A 225 5.96 21.46 -25.13
C PRO A 225 7.27 22.18 -24.81
N GLU A 226 7.58 23.28 -25.50
CA GLU A 226 8.82 24.03 -25.31
C GLU A 226 8.84 24.73 -23.93
N GLU A 227 7.68 25.15 -23.43
CA GLU A 227 7.54 25.74 -22.09
C GLU A 227 7.64 24.70 -20.95
N ILE A 228 7.37 23.42 -21.26
CA ILE A 228 7.43 22.32 -20.27
C ILE A 228 8.85 21.79 -20.11
N VAL A 229 9.61 21.69 -21.20
CA VAL A 229 10.99 21.20 -21.21
C VAL A 229 11.93 22.28 -20.65
N SER A 230 11.94 22.45 -19.32
CA SER A 230 12.91 23.36 -18.67
C SER A 230 14.27 22.67 -18.51
N HIS A 231 15.34 23.27 -19.03
CA HIS A 231 16.74 22.82 -18.91
C HIS A 231 17.36 22.97 -17.50
N CYS A 232 16.56 22.91 -16.43
CA CYS A 232 17.13 22.97 -15.09
C CYS A 232 18.00 21.72 -14.84
N LEU A 233 19.07 21.88 -14.05
CA LEU A 233 19.90 20.80 -13.51
C LEU A 233 19.05 19.90 -12.61
N GLN A 234 18.18 19.10 -13.22
CA GLN A 234 17.15 18.34 -12.54
C GLN A 234 17.69 16.98 -12.15
N ASP A 235 17.16 16.52 -11.03
CA ASP A 235 17.33 15.15 -10.57
C ASP A 235 16.89 14.15 -11.66
N LYS A 236 17.66 13.07 -11.86
CA LYS A 236 17.39 12.06 -12.89
C LYS A 236 16.01 11.42 -12.72
N PHE A 237 15.58 11.20 -11.48
CA PHE A 237 14.26 10.62 -11.21
C PHE A 237 13.12 11.54 -11.64
N ILE A 238 13.24 12.85 -11.38
CA ILE A 238 12.22 13.84 -11.79
C ILE A 238 12.20 13.98 -13.31
N THR A 239 13.38 14.04 -13.92
CA THR A 239 13.54 14.14 -15.37
C THR A 239 12.82 12.99 -16.07
N GLU A 240 13.08 11.74 -15.66
CA GLU A 240 12.44 10.56 -16.24
C GLU A 240 10.93 10.58 -16.00
N ARG A 241 10.46 10.88 -14.77
CA ARG A 241 9.03 10.99 -14.47
C ARG A 241 8.32 11.99 -15.37
N ASP A 242 8.90 13.16 -15.56
CA ASP A 242 8.29 14.25 -16.31
C ASP A 242 8.33 13.98 -17.81
N GLN A 243 9.38 13.36 -18.31
CA GLN A 243 9.44 12.87 -19.69
C GLN A 243 8.35 11.83 -19.97
N GLU A 244 8.10 10.92 -19.03
CA GLU A 244 7.05 9.91 -19.17
C GLU A 244 5.64 10.50 -19.18
N ARG A 245 5.36 11.48 -18.32
CA ARG A 245 4.10 12.23 -18.31
C ARG A 245 3.94 13.10 -19.58
N LEU A 246 5.04 13.70 -20.05
CA LEU A 246 5.01 14.53 -21.25
C LEU A 246 4.76 13.68 -22.50
N ALA A 247 5.39 12.51 -22.61
CA ALA A 247 5.12 11.57 -23.70
C ALA A 247 3.64 11.18 -23.75
N ASP A 248 2.99 11.04 -22.60
CA ASP A 248 1.57 10.75 -22.52
C ASP A 248 0.70 11.91 -23.08
N LEU A 249 0.90 13.13 -22.57
CA LEU A 249 0.17 14.32 -23.02
C LEU A 249 0.41 14.61 -24.50
N MET A 250 1.65 14.46 -24.97
CA MET A 250 2.02 14.70 -26.35
C MET A 250 1.43 13.69 -27.31
N GLY A 251 1.35 12.42 -26.91
CA GLY A 251 0.69 11.39 -27.70
C GLY A 251 -0.78 11.73 -27.97
N LYS A 252 -1.48 12.16 -26.92
CA LYS A 252 -2.88 12.59 -27.01
C LYS A 252 -3.07 13.83 -27.86
N LYS A 253 -2.24 14.86 -27.64
CA LYS A 253 -2.25 16.08 -28.46
C LYS A 253 -2.05 15.72 -29.94
N ARG A 254 -1.11 14.82 -30.23
CA ARG A 254 -0.79 14.37 -31.58
C ARG A 254 -1.95 13.66 -32.25
N LEU A 255 -2.64 12.76 -31.55
CA LEU A 255 -3.88 12.12 -32.02
C LEU A 255 -4.95 13.18 -32.35
N LEU A 256 -5.21 14.11 -31.43
CA LEU A 256 -6.23 15.15 -31.60
C LEU A 256 -5.97 16.05 -32.82
N LEU A 257 -4.71 16.33 -33.12
CA LEU A 257 -4.29 17.18 -34.25
C LEU A 257 -4.10 16.39 -35.54
N GLY A 258 -4.08 15.05 -35.49
CA GLY A 258 -3.74 14.20 -36.63
C GLY A 258 -2.29 14.38 -37.12
N ASP A 259 -1.37 14.78 -36.23
CA ASP A 259 0.00 15.15 -36.57
C ASP A 259 0.96 13.94 -36.55
N TYR A 260 0.93 13.12 -37.60
CA TYR A 260 1.77 11.92 -37.67
C TYR A 260 3.07 12.13 -38.47
N GLN A 261 3.38 13.36 -38.87
CA GLN A 261 4.57 13.63 -39.69
C GLN A 261 5.86 13.50 -38.87
N GLY A 262 6.89 12.92 -39.49
CA GLY A 262 8.23 12.79 -38.90
C GLY A 262 8.37 11.73 -37.80
N LEU A 263 7.35 10.92 -37.54
CA LEU A 263 7.43 9.82 -36.58
C LEU A 263 8.34 8.69 -37.08
N ARG A 264 9.17 8.15 -36.19
CA ARG A 264 10.04 7.01 -36.51
C ARG A 264 9.25 5.69 -36.37
N PRO A 265 9.22 4.83 -37.39
CA PRO A 265 8.51 3.56 -37.30
C PRO A 265 9.25 2.57 -36.40
N MET A 266 8.50 1.90 -35.53
CA MET A 266 8.88 0.73 -34.77
C MET A 266 8.53 -0.53 -35.57
N THR A 267 9.48 -1.47 -35.65
CA THR A 267 9.34 -2.71 -36.42
C THR A 267 9.53 -3.93 -35.52
N CYS A 268 9.14 -5.13 -35.98
CA CYS A 268 9.42 -6.38 -35.26
C CYS A 268 10.92 -6.60 -35.00
N GLU A 269 11.80 -6.16 -35.90
CA GLU A 269 13.25 -6.19 -35.69
C GLU A 269 13.65 -5.27 -34.52
N THR A 270 13.05 -4.09 -34.44
CA THR A 270 13.29 -3.14 -33.34
C THR A 270 12.86 -3.73 -32.00
N ILE A 271 11.70 -4.39 -31.96
CA ILE A 271 11.19 -5.10 -30.77
C ILE A 271 12.17 -6.22 -30.38
N CYS A 272 12.51 -7.11 -31.31
CA CYS A 272 13.44 -8.21 -31.08
C CYS A 272 14.79 -7.72 -30.54
N LYS A 273 15.32 -6.61 -31.05
CA LYS A 273 16.56 -6.01 -30.59
C LYS A 273 16.45 -5.51 -29.14
N ALA A 274 15.37 -4.82 -28.81
CA ALA A 274 15.14 -4.29 -27.45
C ALA A 274 15.04 -5.42 -26.42
N ILE A 275 14.20 -6.42 -26.66
CA ILE A 275 13.96 -7.54 -25.72
C ILE A 275 15.15 -8.52 -25.61
N SER A 276 16.17 -8.39 -26.46
CA SER A 276 17.37 -9.24 -26.44
C SER A 276 18.57 -8.60 -25.77
N ALA A 277 18.36 -7.48 -25.06
CA ALA A 277 19.44 -6.83 -24.34
C ALA A 277 20.07 -7.82 -23.33
N PRO A 278 21.42 -7.88 -23.26
CA PRO A 278 22.09 -8.76 -22.30
C PRO A 278 21.75 -8.34 -20.87
N LYS A 279 21.69 -9.31 -19.95
CA LYS A 279 21.43 -9.02 -18.53
C LYS A 279 22.48 -8.03 -18.00
N ALA A 280 22.01 -6.93 -17.44
CA ALA A 280 22.81 -5.88 -16.82
C ALA A 280 22.27 -5.57 -15.42
N SER A 281 23.13 -5.13 -14.50
CA SER A 281 22.75 -4.84 -13.12
C SER A 281 21.86 -3.59 -12.97
N ASP A 282 21.85 -2.72 -13.97
CA ASP A 282 21.07 -1.48 -14.04
C ASP A 282 19.89 -1.59 -15.02
N MET A 283 19.54 -2.82 -15.42
CA MET A 283 18.45 -3.10 -16.35
C MET A 283 17.09 -2.73 -15.76
N THR A 284 16.24 -2.11 -16.58
CA THR A 284 14.83 -1.87 -16.28
C THR A 284 13.98 -2.99 -16.86
N TYR A 285 13.01 -3.47 -16.09
CA TYR A 285 12.06 -4.48 -16.52
C TYR A 285 10.68 -3.87 -16.69
N VAL A 286 9.96 -4.27 -17.73
CA VAL A 286 8.54 -3.96 -17.92
C VAL A 286 7.74 -5.24 -17.73
N THR A 287 6.76 -5.22 -16.85
CA THR A 287 5.93 -6.39 -16.53
C THR A 287 4.51 -5.96 -16.20
N GLY A 288 3.54 -6.83 -16.49
CA GLY A 288 2.19 -6.68 -15.98
C GLY A 288 1.85 -7.65 -14.86
N HIS A 289 0.57 -8.02 -14.74
CA HIS A 289 0.06 -8.82 -13.63
C HIS A 289 0.47 -10.30 -13.70
N GLN A 290 0.31 -11.03 -12.58
CA GLN A 290 0.82 -12.40 -12.40
C GLN A 290 0.18 -13.45 -13.32
N ASN A 291 -1.06 -13.22 -13.79
CA ASN A 291 -1.78 -14.09 -14.71
C ASN A 291 -1.97 -13.34 -16.05
N PRO A 292 -0.88 -13.02 -16.76
CA PRO A 292 -0.90 -11.99 -17.78
C PRO A 292 -1.77 -12.40 -18.98
N ASP A 293 -2.66 -11.49 -19.37
CA ASP A 293 -3.48 -11.55 -20.58
C ASP A 293 -2.77 -10.87 -21.77
N ALA A 294 -3.45 -10.76 -22.91
CA ALA A 294 -2.89 -10.12 -24.09
C ALA A 294 -2.53 -8.64 -23.83
N ASP A 295 -3.35 -7.92 -23.06
CA ASP A 295 -3.14 -6.50 -22.77
C ASP A 295 -1.85 -6.30 -21.95
N SER A 296 -1.68 -7.08 -20.88
CA SER A 296 -0.50 -7.07 -20.01
C SER A 296 0.80 -7.40 -20.76
N ILE A 297 0.81 -8.45 -21.60
CA ILE A 297 2.03 -8.89 -22.28
C ILE A 297 2.40 -7.95 -23.43
N VAL A 298 1.44 -7.57 -24.26
CA VAL A 298 1.72 -6.74 -25.44
C VAL A 298 2.11 -5.33 -25.00
N SER A 299 1.42 -4.75 -24.03
CA SER A 299 1.85 -3.48 -23.42
C SER A 299 3.27 -3.57 -22.84
N SER A 300 3.64 -4.69 -22.18
CA SER A 300 4.99 -4.88 -21.62
C SER A 300 6.07 -4.84 -22.71
N VAL A 301 5.84 -5.57 -23.82
CA VAL A 301 6.77 -5.67 -24.95
C VAL A 301 6.97 -4.32 -25.63
N PHE A 302 5.86 -3.62 -25.92
CA PHE A 302 5.92 -2.35 -26.63
C PHE A 302 6.45 -1.22 -25.75
N GLU A 303 6.11 -1.18 -24.46
CA GLU A 303 6.69 -0.20 -23.54
C GLU A 303 8.19 -0.44 -23.32
N ALA A 304 8.63 -1.70 -23.18
CA ALA A 304 10.06 -2.01 -23.09
C ALA A 304 10.82 -1.58 -24.35
N THR A 305 10.22 -1.79 -25.52
CA THR A 305 10.79 -1.36 -26.80
C THR A 305 10.84 0.17 -26.91
N ARG A 306 9.74 0.86 -26.56
CA ARG A 306 9.67 2.33 -26.53
C ARG A 306 10.76 2.90 -25.62
N ARG A 307 10.87 2.42 -24.38
CA ARG A 307 11.88 2.88 -23.41
C ARG A 307 13.30 2.61 -23.89
N SER A 308 13.57 1.47 -24.53
CA SER A 308 14.89 1.19 -25.09
C SER A 308 15.32 2.16 -26.21
N LEU A 309 14.35 2.78 -26.90
CA LEU A 309 14.60 3.79 -27.92
C LEU A 309 14.72 5.20 -27.34
N VAL A 310 13.97 5.50 -26.28
CA VAL A 310 13.95 6.82 -25.61
C VAL A 310 15.14 6.98 -24.65
N TYR A 311 15.51 5.92 -23.95
CA TYR A 311 16.60 5.86 -22.96
C TYR A 311 17.69 4.87 -23.43
N PRO A 312 18.43 5.16 -24.51
CA PRO A 312 19.38 4.21 -25.11
C PRO A 312 20.53 3.81 -24.17
N GLU A 313 20.79 4.61 -23.12
CA GLU A 313 21.79 4.34 -22.10
C GLU A 313 21.33 3.36 -21.01
N LYS A 314 20.03 3.05 -20.93
CA LYS A 314 19.46 2.09 -19.95
C LYS A 314 18.85 0.89 -20.67
N PRO A 315 19.40 -0.33 -20.50
CA PRO A 315 18.77 -1.53 -21.02
C PRO A 315 17.35 -1.70 -20.46
N CYS A 316 16.37 -1.94 -21.33
CA CYS A 316 14.99 -2.16 -20.93
C CYS A 316 14.40 -3.40 -21.63
N VAL A 317 13.85 -4.33 -20.86
CA VAL A 317 13.29 -5.59 -21.40
C VAL A 317 11.91 -5.89 -20.82
N ALA A 318 11.10 -6.60 -21.59
CA ALA A 318 9.82 -7.11 -21.11
C ALA A 318 10.03 -8.47 -20.44
N TRP A 319 9.42 -8.66 -19.27
CA TRP A 319 9.38 -9.95 -18.60
C TRP A 319 7.94 -10.31 -18.25
N VAL A 320 7.60 -11.58 -18.36
CA VAL A 320 6.25 -12.11 -18.08
C VAL A 320 6.38 -13.44 -17.35
N GLU A 321 5.49 -13.68 -16.38
CA GLU A 321 5.47 -14.94 -15.62
C GLU A 321 5.06 -16.12 -16.54
N ARG A 322 4.18 -15.87 -17.50
CA ARG A 322 3.73 -16.86 -18.49
C ARG A 322 3.37 -16.20 -19.82
N LEU A 323 3.47 -16.96 -20.91
CA LEU A 323 3.04 -16.55 -22.24
C LEU A 323 1.91 -17.47 -22.75
N PRO A 324 0.65 -17.00 -22.83
CA PRO A 324 -0.47 -17.78 -23.36
C PRO A 324 -0.38 -17.97 -24.90
N PRO A 325 -0.88 -19.09 -25.47
CA PRO A 325 -0.73 -19.36 -26.92
C PRO A 325 -1.41 -18.35 -27.84
N VAL A 326 -2.53 -17.78 -27.42
CA VAL A 326 -3.19 -16.70 -28.19
C VAL A 326 -2.26 -15.50 -28.33
N VAL A 327 -1.52 -15.17 -27.28
CA VAL A 327 -0.52 -14.09 -27.28
C VAL A 327 0.70 -14.48 -28.11
N GLU A 328 1.13 -15.75 -28.08
CA GLU A 328 2.20 -16.24 -28.95
C GLU A 328 1.87 -16.09 -30.43
N THR A 329 0.61 -16.32 -30.78
CA THR A 329 0.11 -16.18 -32.15
C THR A 329 0.09 -14.71 -32.56
N ILE A 330 -0.39 -13.83 -31.68
CA ILE A 330 -0.41 -12.37 -31.89
C ILE A 330 1.03 -11.83 -32.08
N LEU A 331 1.94 -12.14 -31.15
CA LEU A 331 3.34 -11.66 -31.16
C LEU A 331 4.20 -12.30 -32.26
N GLY A 332 3.91 -13.54 -32.64
CA GLY A 332 4.76 -14.35 -33.52
C GLY A 332 5.90 -15.08 -32.78
N SER A 333 6.49 -16.07 -33.46
CA SER A 333 7.46 -17.00 -32.87
C SER A 333 8.72 -16.33 -32.31
N ASP A 334 9.25 -15.34 -33.03
CA ASP A 334 10.55 -14.77 -32.73
C ASP A 334 10.52 -13.90 -31.48
N ILE A 335 9.49 -13.05 -31.36
CA ILE A 335 9.27 -12.22 -30.18
C ILE A 335 8.95 -13.13 -28.98
N SER A 336 8.07 -14.11 -29.17
CA SER A 336 7.68 -15.07 -28.13
C SER A 336 8.87 -15.86 -27.56
N ALA A 337 9.76 -16.35 -28.43
CA ALA A 337 10.95 -17.10 -28.01
C ALA A 337 11.90 -16.25 -27.16
N ARG A 338 12.07 -14.96 -27.49
CA ARG A 338 12.94 -14.04 -26.73
C ARG A 338 12.36 -13.70 -25.37
N ILE A 339 11.05 -13.45 -25.30
CA ILE A 339 10.36 -13.18 -24.02
C ILE A 339 10.51 -14.36 -23.06
N ARG A 340 10.29 -15.61 -23.52
CA ARG A 340 10.46 -16.81 -22.68
C ARG A 340 11.87 -16.96 -22.11
N ASN A 341 12.87 -16.47 -22.82
CA ASN A 341 14.27 -16.54 -22.41
C ASN A 341 14.70 -15.35 -21.54
N THR A 342 13.82 -14.39 -21.28
CA THR A 342 14.13 -13.24 -20.44
C THR A 342 14.14 -13.67 -18.97
N PRO A 343 15.25 -13.47 -18.22
CA PRO A 343 15.32 -13.86 -16.82
C PRO A 343 14.43 -12.97 -15.95
N LYS A 344 13.87 -13.53 -14.88
CA LYS A 344 13.12 -12.76 -13.87
C LYS A 344 14.02 -11.70 -13.24
N PHE A 345 13.45 -10.53 -13.00
CA PHE A 345 14.12 -9.43 -12.32
C PHE A 345 14.44 -9.79 -10.87
N GLU A 346 15.39 -9.06 -10.29
CA GLU A 346 15.86 -9.18 -8.89
C GLU A 346 15.57 -7.89 -8.11
N PRO A 347 15.62 -7.88 -6.76
CA PRO A 347 15.23 -6.72 -5.93
C PRO A 347 15.98 -5.40 -6.19
N HIS A 348 17.11 -5.43 -6.89
CA HIS A 348 17.90 -4.25 -7.21
C HIS A 348 17.57 -3.63 -8.58
N HIS A 349 16.77 -4.30 -9.41
CA HIS A 349 16.39 -3.80 -10.72
C HIS A 349 15.24 -2.80 -10.64
N ASP A 350 15.18 -1.90 -11.62
CA ASP A 350 14.07 -0.98 -11.82
C ASP A 350 12.91 -1.70 -12.53
N VAL A 351 11.66 -1.35 -12.17
CA VAL A 351 10.47 -1.99 -12.74
C VAL A 351 9.47 -0.95 -13.23
N VAL A 352 8.88 -1.20 -14.39
CA VAL A 352 7.73 -0.51 -14.95
C VAL A 352 6.56 -1.46 -14.96
N LEU A 353 5.44 -1.01 -14.41
CA LEU A 353 4.21 -1.80 -14.34
C LEU A 353 3.27 -1.37 -15.47
N VAL A 354 2.71 -2.35 -16.17
CA VAL A 354 1.70 -2.15 -17.22
C VAL A 354 0.50 -3.04 -16.94
N ASP A 355 -0.71 -2.53 -17.15
CA ASP A 355 -1.95 -3.26 -16.81
C ASP A 355 -2.05 -3.73 -15.33
N CYS A 356 -1.21 -3.16 -14.48
CA CYS A 356 -1.20 -3.39 -13.05
C CYS A 356 -0.49 -2.24 -12.32
N HIS A 357 -0.81 -2.08 -11.04
CA HIS A 357 -0.15 -1.14 -10.14
C HIS A 357 0.25 -1.79 -8.81
N ARG A 358 -0.05 -3.08 -8.65
CA ARG A 358 0.34 -3.85 -7.47
C ARG A 358 1.60 -4.62 -7.78
N PHE A 359 2.65 -4.32 -7.03
CA PHE A 359 3.89 -5.07 -7.01
C PHE A 359 4.03 -5.82 -5.69
N ASP A 360 4.91 -6.82 -5.64
CA ASP A 360 5.15 -7.62 -4.44
C ASP A 360 5.37 -6.72 -3.21
N HIS A 361 4.76 -7.08 -2.07
CA HIS A 361 4.78 -6.26 -0.86
C HIS A 361 6.22 -5.96 -0.42
N GLY A 362 6.50 -4.68 -0.15
CA GLY A 362 7.82 -4.20 0.27
C GLY A 362 8.82 -3.99 -0.86
N HIS A 363 8.39 -4.06 -2.12
CA HIS A 363 9.23 -3.84 -3.30
C HIS A 363 8.79 -2.64 -4.17
N GLN A 364 7.88 -1.77 -3.69
CA GLN A 364 7.39 -0.64 -4.50
C GLN A 364 8.49 0.38 -4.80
N TYR A 365 9.55 0.40 -3.98
CA TYR A 365 10.76 1.18 -4.23
C TYR A 365 11.43 0.90 -5.59
N GLN A 366 11.19 -0.26 -6.21
CA GLN A 366 11.69 -0.62 -7.54
C GLN A 366 10.90 0.03 -8.68
N VAL A 367 9.64 0.40 -8.42
CA VAL A 367 8.74 0.92 -9.46
C VAL A 367 9.21 2.29 -9.94
N ARG A 368 9.25 2.52 -11.26
CA ARG A 368 9.61 3.79 -11.89
C ARG A 368 8.48 4.42 -12.68
N SER A 369 7.62 3.59 -13.25
CA SER A 369 6.46 4.03 -14.01
C SER A 369 5.32 3.01 -13.92
N ILE A 370 4.10 3.50 -14.02
CA ILE A 370 2.86 2.74 -14.05
C ILE A 370 2.03 3.23 -15.23
N ILE A 371 1.61 2.31 -16.09
CA ILE A 371 0.66 2.54 -17.18
C ILE A 371 -0.49 1.58 -16.93
N ASP A 372 -1.59 2.10 -16.41
CA ASP A 372 -2.68 1.25 -15.93
C ASP A 372 -4.03 1.91 -16.22
N HIS A 373 -5.02 1.09 -16.52
CA HIS A 373 -6.40 1.51 -16.70
C HIS A 373 -7.31 1.12 -15.52
N HIS A 374 -6.76 0.43 -14.52
CA HIS A 374 -7.46 0.10 -13.27
C HIS A 374 -7.47 1.29 -12.30
N ILE A 375 -8.34 1.21 -11.28
CA ILE A 375 -8.41 2.21 -10.21
C ILE A 375 -7.21 2.04 -9.27
N ILE A 376 -6.33 3.05 -9.23
CA ILE A 376 -5.19 3.11 -8.32
C ILE A 376 -5.60 3.86 -7.04
N THR A 377 -5.47 3.19 -5.89
CA THR A 377 -5.68 3.80 -4.56
C THR A 377 -4.40 3.91 -3.74
N THR A 378 -3.36 3.20 -4.15
CA THR A 378 -2.03 3.21 -3.50
C THR A 378 -1.29 4.50 -3.80
N LYS A 379 -0.56 5.01 -2.81
CA LYS A 379 0.39 6.13 -2.99
C LYS A 379 1.73 5.58 -3.45
N PHE A 380 2.37 6.24 -4.41
CA PHE A 380 3.70 5.89 -4.89
C PHE A 380 4.72 6.99 -4.57
N PRO A 381 6.03 6.66 -4.57
CA PRO A 381 7.09 7.66 -4.45
C PRO A 381 6.97 8.79 -5.47
N TYR A 382 7.47 9.98 -5.11
CA TYR A 382 7.32 11.19 -5.93
C TYR A 382 7.91 11.10 -7.35
N TYR A 383 8.82 10.15 -7.57
CA TYR A 383 9.50 9.89 -8.83
C TYR A 383 8.77 8.91 -9.74
N VAL A 384 7.71 8.25 -9.27
CA VAL A 384 6.96 7.30 -10.10
C VAL A 384 6.05 8.07 -11.05
N SER A 385 6.21 7.84 -12.35
CA SER A 385 5.25 8.32 -13.33
C SER A 385 4.01 7.44 -13.30
N ILE A 386 2.83 8.03 -13.12
CA ILE A 386 1.56 7.30 -13.14
C ILE A 386 0.73 7.83 -14.30
N SER A 387 0.56 7.00 -15.32
CA SER A 387 -0.38 7.20 -16.42
C SER A 387 -1.61 6.33 -16.11
N GLN A 388 -2.58 6.91 -15.40
CA GLN A 388 -3.81 6.23 -15.02
C GLN A 388 -5.02 6.95 -15.60
N GLU A 389 -5.75 6.26 -16.47
CA GLU A 389 -6.90 6.82 -17.17
C GLU A 389 -8.00 5.79 -17.35
N VAL A 390 -9.23 6.27 -17.57
CA VAL A 390 -10.34 5.41 -17.99
C VAL A 390 -10.14 5.03 -19.46
N SER A 391 -9.16 4.17 -19.70
CA SER A 391 -8.92 3.48 -20.97
C SER A 391 -9.50 2.07 -20.89
N TRP A 392 -9.80 1.49 -22.04
CA TRP A 392 -10.17 0.08 -22.13
C TRP A 392 -9.00 -0.88 -22.12
N SER A 393 -7.79 -0.40 -22.45
CA SER A 393 -6.59 -1.23 -22.56
C SER A 393 -5.33 -0.42 -22.31
N SER A 394 -4.39 -1.01 -21.59
CA SER A 394 -3.04 -0.49 -21.37
C SER A 394 -2.22 -0.50 -22.67
N THR A 395 -2.49 -1.42 -23.60
CA THR A 395 -1.90 -1.47 -24.94
C THR A 395 -2.18 -0.18 -25.73
N ILE A 396 -3.42 0.35 -25.68
CA ILE A 396 -3.74 1.66 -26.29
C ILE A 396 -2.94 2.78 -25.62
N GLN A 397 -2.86 2.79 -24.28
CA GLN A 397 -2.12 3.82 -23.55
C GLN A 397 -0.62 3.81 -23.90
N VAL A 398 -0.02 2.62 -24.04
CA VAL A 398 1.36 2.47 -24.52
C VAL A 398 1.51 3.02 -25.95
N TYR A 399 0.57 2.73 -26.85
CA TYR A 399 0.61 3.30 -28.20
C TYR A 399 0.54 4.83 -28.20
N ILE A 400 -0.33 5.42 -27.37
CA ILE A 400 -0.39 6.87 -27.18
C ILE A 400 0.97 7.41 -26.73
N LYS A 401 1.60 6.80 -25.72
CA LYS A 401 2.95 7.19 -25.29
C LYS A 401 4.02 7.05 -26.37
N MET A 402 3.93 6.05 -27.25
CA MET A 402 4.83 5.91 -28.40
C MET A 402 4.72 7.12 -29.33
N LEU A 403 3.49 7.53 -29.68
CA LEU A 403 3.24 8.72 -30.50
C LEU A 403 3.83 9.99 -29.88
N GLY A 404 3.68 10.17 -28.56
CA GLY A 404 4.27 11.32 -27.87
C GLY A 404 5.78 11.24 -27.69
N SER A 405 6.37 10.05 -27.79
CA SER A 405 7.81 9.83 -27.82
C SER A 405 8.42 10.03 -29.23
N GLY A 406 7.62 10.45 -30.22
CA GLY A 406 8.08 10.62 -31.60
C GLY A 406 8.20 9.31 -32.39
N LEU A 407 7.53 8.26 -31.94
CA LEU A 407 7.51 6.93 -32.57
C LEU A 407 6.12 6.64 -33.17
N ASP A 408 6.07 5.82 -34.21
CA ASP A 408 4.83 5.18 -34.69
C ASP A 408 5.13 3.69 -34.95
N VAL A 409 4.16 2.95 -35.47
CA VAL A 409 4.29 1.53 -35.79
C VAL A 409 4.26 1.28 -37.29
N ASP A 410 4.99 0.26 -37.74
CA ASP A 410 4.80 -0.31 -39.06
C ASP A 410 3.52 -1.15 -39.15
N GLN A 411 3.17 -1.62 -40.35
CA GLN A 411 1.95 -2.41 -40.57
C GLN A 411 1.89 -3.65 -39.66
N GLN A 412 2.99 -4.38 -39.53
CA GLN A 412 3.02 -5.63 -38.78
C GLN A 412 2.89 -5.39 -37.26
N THR A 413 3.56 -4.37 -36.73
CA THR A 413 3.47 -4.04 -35.31
C THR A 413 2.17 -3.34 -34.95
N ALA A 414 1.58 -2.56 -35.87
CA ALA A 414 0.22 -2.03 -35.73
C ALA A 414 -0.82 -3.15 -35.62
N ARG A 415 -0.65 -4.23 -36.40
CA ARG A 415 -1.48 -5.43 -36.32
C ARG A 415 -1.43 -6.06 -34.92
N ILE A 416 -0.24 -6.21 -34.34
CA ILE A 416 -0.05 -6.78 -33.00
C ILE A 416 -0.81 -5.97 -31.94
N LEU A 417 -0.62 -4.64 -31.93
CA LEU A 417 -1.30 -3.74 -30.99
C LEU A 417 -2.81 -3.77 -31.18
N LEU A 418 -3.29 -3.78 -32.43
CA LEU A 418 -4.71 -3.84 -32.75
C LEU A 418 -5.32 -5.15 -32.25
N GLU A 419 -4.78 -6.31 -32.63
CA GLU A 419 -5.32 -7.62 -32.24
C GLU A 419 -5.37 -7.80 -30.72
N ALA A 420 -4.32 -7.35 -30.00
CA ALA A 420 -4.30 -7.37 -28.53
C ALA A 420 -5.35 -6.44 -27.90
N THR A 421 -5.64 -5.30 -28.55
CA THR A 421 -6.68 -4.38 -28.10
C THR A 421 -8.09 -4.94 -28.36
N GLU A 422 -8.31 -5.55 -29.54
CA GLU A 422 -9.64 -6.05 -29.93
C GLU A 422 -10.07 -7.27 -29.11
N ILE A 423 -9.12 -8.14 -28.72
CA ILE A 423 -9.43 -9.31 -27.87
C ILE A 423 -9.82 -8.92 -26.44
N GLU A 424 -9.29 -7.80 -25.94
CA GLU A 424 -9.61 -7.26 -24.61
C GLU A 424 -10.91 -6.46 -24.63
N ALA A 425 -11.02 -5.51 -25.55
CA ALA A 425 -12.08 -4.51 -25.48
C ALA A 425 -13.44 -4.98 -26.01
N GLU A 426 -13.53 -6.07 -26.77
CA GLU A 426 -14.71 -6.50 -27.54
C GLU A 426 -15.25 -5.42 -28.52
N PRO A 427 -15.47 -5.74 -29.80
CA PRO A 427 -15.94 -4.75 -30.79
C PRO A 427 -17.17 -3.92 -30.38
N HIS A 428 -18.11 -4.55 -29.67
CA HIS A 428 -19.35 -3.89 -29.23
C HIS A 428 -19.15 -2.87 -28.10
N LEU A 429 -18.09 -2.99 -27.29
CA LEU A 429 -17.81 -2.06 -26.19
C LEU A 429 -16.88 -0.92 -26.63
N MET A 430 -16.26 -1.02 -27.82
CA MET A 430 -15.39 0.04 -28.36
C MET A 430 -16.08 1.40 -28.49
N GLN A 431 -17.40 1.44 -28.71
CA GLN A 431 -18.16 2.69 -28.75
C GLN A 431 -18.26 3.39 -27.38
N SER A 432 -18.00 2.66 -26.30
CA SER A 432 -17.97 3.17 -24.93
C SER A 432 -16.56 3.61 -24.49
N MET A 433 -15.58 3.57 -25.39
CA MET A 433 -14.22 4.10 -25.15
C MET A 433 -14.20 5.63 -25.11
N SER A 434 -13.18 6.20 -24.48
CA SER A 434 -12.89 7.63 -24.58
C SER A 434 -12.66 8.03 -26.04
N ARG A 435 -12.94 9.28 -26.40
CA ARG A 435 -12.73 9.73 -27.79
C ARG A 435 -11.27 9.58 -28.24
N ILE A 436 -10.32 9.77 -27.32
CA ILE A 436 -8.88 9.62 -27.58
C ILE A 436 -8.54 8.15 -27.90
N ASP A 437 -9.06 7.19 -27.13
CA ASP A 437 -8.83 5.77 -27.40
C ASP A 437 -9.43 5.34 -28.74
N GLN A 438 -10.63 5.85 -29.08
CA GLN A 438 -11.24 5.60 -30.38
C GLN A 438 -10.34 6.11 -31.53
N MET A 439 -9.76 7.29 -31.38
CA MET A 439 -8.84 7.86 -32.38
C MET A 439 -7.54 7.05 -32.50
N ALA A 440 -6.98 6.58 -31.37
CA ALA A 440 -5.83 5.69 -31.36
C ALA A 440 -6.13 4.38 -32.10
N LEU A 441 -7.29 3.79 -31.84
CA LEU A 441 -7.75 2.57 -32.50
C LEU A 441 -8.01 2.77 -34.00
N GLU A 442 -8.66 3.86 -34.39
CA GLU A 442 -8.87 4.26 -35.80
C GLU A 442 -7.52 4.36 -36.54
N ARG A 443 -6.51 4.94 -35.89
CA ARG A 443 -5.15 5.03 -36.42
C ARG A 443 -4.52 3.64 -36.60
N LEU A 444 -4.56 2.78 -35.58
CA LEU A 444 -4.04 1.40 -35.69
C LEU A 444 -4.72 0.61 -36.81
N LYS A 445 -6.04 0.73 -36.95
CA LYS A 445 -6.82 0.13 -38.06
C LYS A 445 -6.37 0.63 -39.44
N SER A 446 -6.03 1.91 -39.54
CA SER A 446 -5.51 2.50 -40.79
C SER A 446 -4.13 1.97 -41.19
N LEU A 447 -3.36 1.43 -40.23
CA LEU A 447 -1.99 0.96 -40.44
C LEU A 447 -1.88 -0.55 -40.62
N SER A 448 -2.71 -1.34 -39.91
CA SER A 448 -2.48 -2.78 -39.69
C SER A 448 -2.75 -3.71 -40.87
N HIS A 449 -3.45 -3.24 -41.92
CA HIS A 449 -3.92 -4.00 -43.09
C HIS A 449 -3.73 -5.53 -43.04
N GLY A 450 -4.81 -6.29 -42.84
CA GLY A 450 -4.77 -7.75 -42.75
C GLY A 450 -4.63 -8.30 -41.32
N SER A 451 -5.20 -7.59 -40.34
CA SER A 451 -5.39 -8.13 -38.98
C SER A 451 -6.40 -9.27 -38.96
N ALA A 452 -6.19 -10.22 -38.05
CA ALA A 452 -7.17 -11.23 -37.72
C ALA A 452 -8.50 -10.57 -37.34
N SER A 453 -9.62 -11.20 -37.71
CA SER A 453 -10.92 -10.74 -37.23
C SER A 453 -11.05 -11.06 -35.74
N TYR A 454 -11.93 -10.33 -35.04
CA TYR A 454 -12.29 -10.69 -33.65
C TYR A 454 -12.73 -12.15 -33.52
N GLN A 455 -13.41 -12.70 -34.54
CA GLN A 455 -13.81 -14.10 -34.58
C GLN A 455 -12.60 -15.04 -34.59
N ASP A 456 -11.60 -14.74 -35.42
CA ASP A 456 -10.36 -15.54 -35.49
C ASP A 456 -9.61 -15.53 -34.15
N LEU A 457 -9.51 -14.36 -33.52
CA LEU A 457 -8.86 -14.19 -32.21
C LEU A 457 -9.60 -14.95 -31.10
N MET A 458 -10.94 -14.91 -31.10
CA MET A 458 -11.76 -15.65 -30.15
C MET A 458 -11.68 -17.16 -30.37
N GLN A 459 -11.58 -17.63 -31.62
CA GLN A 459 -11.34 -19.06 -31.89
C GLN A 459 -10.00 -19.51 -31.32
N LEU A 460 -8.95 -18.71 -31.47
CA LEU A 460 -7.62 -19.02 -30.90
C LEU A 460 -7.67 -19.09 -29.38
N LEU A 461 -8.37 -18.15 -28.73
CA LEU A 461 -8.52 -18.12 -27.28
C LEU A 461 -9.26 -19.36 -26.77
N LEU A 462 -10.35 -19.77 -27.43
CA LEU A 462 -11.20 -20.88 -26.99
C LEU A 462 -10.68 -22.29 -27.31
N HIS A 463 -9.84 -22.45 -28.35
CA HIS A 463 -9.34 -23.75 -28.80
C HIS A 463 -7.86 -24.00 -28.45
N SER A 464 -7.29 -23.18 -27.56
CA SER A 464 -5.91 -23.39 -27.12
C SER A 464 -5.83 -24.65 -26.24
N ASN A 465 -5.10 -25.67 -26.71
CA ASN A 465 -4.98 -26.99 -26.05
C ASN A 465 -4.02 -27.00 -24.85
N VAL A 466 -3.93 -25.92 -24.07
CA VAL A 466 -2.98 -25.88 -22.94
C VAL A 466 -3.59 -26.55 -21.71
N GLU A 467 -2.79 -27.37 -21.03
CA GLU A 467 -3.10 -27.90 -19.69
C GLU A 467 -3.02 -26.78 -18.63
N VAL A 468 -3.93 -25.81 -18.73
CA VAL A 468 -4.05 -24.71 -17.76
C VAL A 468 -5.41 -24.83 -17.12
N ASP A 469 -5.47 -24.69 -15.80
CA ASP A 469 -6.72 -24.51 -15.07
C ASP A 469 -7.44 -23.25 -15.59
N PRO A 470 -8.56 -23.38 -16.34
CA PRO A 470 -9.21 -22.21 -16.96
C PRO A 470 -9.65 -21.19 -15.91
N PHE A 471 -9.94 -21.66 -14.69
CA PHE A 471 -10.26 -20.81 -13.54
C PHE A 471 -9.20 -19.72 -13.30
N LEU A 472 -7.91 -20.04 -13.51
CA LEU A 472 -6.79 -19.14 -13.23
C LEU A 472 -6.38 -18.28 -14.42
N GLU A 473 -6.91 -18.53 -15.63
CA GLU A 473 -6.47 -17.86 -16.84
C GLU A 473 -6.75 -16.35 -16.81
N ASP A 474 -7.94 -15.96 -16.37
CA ASP A 474 -8.33 -14.56 -16.14
C ASP A 474 -8.89 -14.39 -14.71
N TYR A 475 -8.12 -14.85 -13.73
CA TYR A 475 -8.39 -14.68 -12.31
C TYR A 475 -7.68 -13.45 -11.75
N LYS A 476 -8.46 -12.53 -11.17
CA LYS A 476 -7.96 -11.38 -10.41
C LYS A 476 -8.40 -11.48 -8.95
N GLU A 477 -7.57 -10.96 -8.06
CA GLU A 477 -7.80 -10.98 -6.62
C GLU A 477 -7.65 -9.59 -6.01
N SER A 478 -8.65 -9.20 -5.22
CA SER A 478 -8.63 -7.96 -4.43
C SER A 478 -8.84 -8.30 -2.96
N CYS A 479 -9.98 -7.93 -2.38
CA CYS A 479 -10.48 -8.45 -1.10
C CYS A 479 -11.38 -9.70 -1.29
N TYR A 480 -11.53 -10.15 -2.53
CA TYR A 480 -12.25 -11.34 -2.98
C TYR A 480 -11.72 -11.79 -4.35
N GLY A 481 -12.03 -13.01 -4.75
CA GLY A 481 -11.62 -13.57 -6.05
C GLY A 481 -12.63 -13.27 -7.15
N PHE A 482 -12.14 -13.03 -8.37
CA PHE A 482 -12.98 -12.82 -9.55
C PHE A 482 -12.36 -13.54 -10.75
N ALA A 483 -13.04 -14.56 -11.28
CA ALA A 483 -12.62 -15.30 -12.48
C ALA A 483 -13.56 -14.98 -13.65
N VAL A 484 -12.99 -14.69 -14.82
CA VAL A 484 -13.73 -14.62 -16.09
C VAL A 484 -13.34 -15.81 -16.96
N LEU A 485 -14.33 -16.50 -17.49
CA LEU A 485 -14.16 -17.74 -18.25
C LEU A 485 -14.89 -17.60 -19.56
N LYS A 486 -14.17 -17.64 -20.68
CA LYS A 486 -14.75 -17.64 -22.01
C LYS A 486 -14.80 -19.10 -22.49
N SER A 487 -15.96 -19.60 -22.88
CA SER A 487 -16.12 -21.00 -23.33
C SER A 487 -17.28 -21.18 -24.32
N GLN A 488 -17.37 -22.37 -24.92
CA GLN A 488 -18.53 -22.77 -25.74
C GLN A 488 -19.59 -23.53 -24.94
N ARG A 489 -19.28 -23.92 -23.69
CA ARG A 489 -20.14 -24.75 -22.84
C ARG A 489 -20.01 -24.33 -21.40
N LEU A 490 -21.13 -24.35 -20.68
CA LEU A 490 -21.16 -24.16 -19.23
C LEU A 490 -20.47 -25.34 -18.54
N THR A 491 -19.56 -25.02 -17.63
CA THR A 491 -18.87 -25.98 -16.76
C THR A 491 -19.11 -25.56 -15.31
N SER A 492 -19.24 -26.52 -14.39
CA SER A 492 -19.28 -26.16 -12.96
C SER A 492 -17.86 -25.91 -12.46
N TYR A 493 -17.67 -24.78 -11.79
CA TYR A 493 -16.44 -24.40 -11.10
C TYR A 493 -16.65 -24.30 -9.58
N ASP A 494 -17.75 -24.86 -9.06
CA ASP A 494 -18.15 -24.70 -7.66
C ASP A 494 -17.07 -25.20 -6.71
N GLU A 495 -16.59 -26.43 -6.91
CA GLU A 495 -15.53 -27.02 -6.08
C GLU A 495 -14.23 -26.22 -6.16
N ARG A 496 -13.87 -25.75 -7.36
CA ARG A 496 -12.63 -24.99 -7.59
C ARG A 496 -12.66 -23.63 -6.91
N ALA A 497 -13.78 -22.90 -7.03
CA ALA A 497 -13.99 -21.61 -6.40
C ALA A 497 -14.05 -21.72 -4.87
N MET A 498 -14.72 -22.76 -4.34
CA MET A 498 -14.76 -23.03 -2.90
C MET A 498 -13.38 -23.40 -2.35
N LYS A 499 -12.60 -24.19 -3.10
CA LYS A 499 -11.20 -24.48 -2.76
C LYS A 499 -10.35 -23.21 -2.75
N ASN A 500 -10.48 -22.33 -3.75
CA ASN A 500 -9.80 -21.04 -3.79
C ASN A 500 -10.14 -20.16 -2.57
N ASN A 501 -11.42 -20.07 -2.20
CA ASN A 501 -11.87 -19.35 -1.01
C ASN A 501 -11.21 -19.89 0.28
N VAL A 502 -11.05 -21.21 0.41
CA VAL A 502 -10.43 -21.83 1.58
C VAL A 502 -8.92 -21.62 1.59
N GLU A 503 -8.25 -21.84 0.46
CA GLU A 503 -6.79 -21.73 0.35
C GLU A 503 -6.29 -20.31 0.56
N LYS A 504 -7.05 -19.33 0.05
CA LYS A 504 -6.69 -17.90 0.13
C LYS A 504 -7.43 -17.13 1.21
N HIS A 505 -8.24 -17.82 2.01
CA HIS A 505 -9.10 -17.25 3.05
C HIS A 505 -9.94 -16.05 2.58
N LEU A 506 -10.57 -16.18 1.42
CA LEU A 506 -11.43 -15.14 0.83
C LEU A 506 -12.90 -15.33 1.26
N PRO A 507 -13.67 -14.24 1.47
CA PRO A 507 -15.10 -14.35 1.80
C PRO A 507 -15.96 -14.73 0.58
N LEU A 508 -15.48 -14.44 -0.62
CA LEU A 508 -16.21 -14.57 -1.88
C LEU A 508 -15.25 -14.89 -3.03
N THR A 509 -15.69 -15.74 -3.93
CA THR A 509 -15.16 -15.82 -5.30
C THR A 509 -16.34 -15.68 -6.26
N VAL A 510 -16.26 -14.75 -7.20
CA VAL A 510 -17.22 -14.60 -8.30
C VAL A 510 -16.66 -15.30 -9.53
N VAL A 511 -17.45 -16.20 -10.13
CA VAL A 511 -17.08 -16.88 -11.37
C VAL A 511 -18.05 -16.44 -12.45
N LYS A 512 -17.52 -15.74 -13.45
CA LYS A 512 -18.27 -15.30 -14.61
C LYS A 512 -17.92 -16.17 -15.81
N GLN A 513 -18.88 -16.92 -16.32
CA GLN A 513 -18.77 -17.71 -17.54
C GLN A 513 -19.48 -17.00 -18.70
N VAL A 514 -18.76 -16.75 -19.78
CA VAL A 514 -19.24 -16.13 -21.01
C VAL A 514 -19.31 -17.19 -22.09
N ILE A 515 -20.53 -17.56 -22.48
CA ILE A 515 -20.81 -18.61 -23.45
C ILE A 515 -21.19 -18.00 -24.78
N PHE A 516 -20.35 -18.24 -25.78
CA PHE A 516 -20.58 -17.78 -27.14
C PHE A 516 -21.44 -18.77 -27.92
N ASP A 517 -22.35 -18.24 -28.75
CA ASP A 517 -23.07 -19.04 -29.74
C ASP A 517 -22.16 -19.25 -30.96
N GLY A 518 -21.86 -20.52 -31.26
CA GLY A 518 -21.26 -20.92 -32.54
C GLY A 518 -19.94 -20.21 -32.92
N THR A 519 -19.76 -20.02 -34.23
CA THR A 519 -18.52 -19.52 -34.85
C THR A 519 -18.51 -18.00 -35.06
N MET A 520 -19.64 -17.31 -34.83
CA MET A 520 -19.80 -15.90 -35.24
C MET A 520 -19.42 -14.88 -34.16
N PHE A 521 -19.38 -15.25 -32.88
CA PHE A 521 -18.94 -14.40 -31.75
C PHE A 521 -19.56 -12.99 -31.70
N ASP A 522 -20.68 -12.76 -32.37
CA ASP A 522 -21.37 -11.48 -32.49
C ASP A 522 -22.42 -11.30 -31.39
N ARG A 523 -22.86 -12.39 -30.77
CA ARG A 523 -23.77 -12.40 -29.62
C ARG A 523 -23.35 -13.45 -28.60
N LEU A 524 -23.74 -13.20 -27.36
CA LEU A 524 -23.62 -14.20 -26.32
C LEU A 524 -24.84 -15.10 -26.34
N SER A 525 -24.60 -16.41 -26.31
CA SER A 525 -25.65 -17.39 -26.01
C SER A 525 -26.13 -17.18 -24.57
N THR A 526 -25.19 -17.15 -23.63
CA THR A 526 -25.47 -16.93 -22.21
C THR A 526 -24.23 -16.42 -21.50
N GLU A 527 -24.39 -15.50 -20.56
CA GLU A 527 -23.41 -15.19 -19.53
C GLU A 527 -23.97 -15.66 -18.18
N LYS A 528 -23.20 -16.45 -17.43
CA LYS A 528 -23.55 -16.91 -16.09
C LYS A 528 -22.55 -16.35 -15.08
N ILE A 529 -23.03 -15.54 -14.14
CA ILE A 529 -22.23 -15.00 -13.03
C ILE A 529 -22.62 -15.74 -11.76
N SER A 530 -21.80 -16.68 -11.32
CA SER A 530 -21.98 -17.47 -10.11
C SER A 530 -21.24 -16.85 -8.93
N MET A 531 -21.87 -16.85 -7.74
CA MET A 531 -21.32 -16.31 -6.50
C MET A 531 -21.02 -17.45 -5.52
N HIS A 532 -19.73 -17.65 -5.20
CA HIS A 532 -19.27 -18.71 -4.30
C HIS A 532 -18.81 -18.11 -2.98
N PHE A 533 -19.61 -18.27 -1.93
CA PHE A 533 -19.37 -17.70 -0.61
C PHE A 533 -18.64 -18.68 0.29
N ASN A 534 -17.68 -18.19 1.07
CA ASN A 534 -16.96 -19.01 2.03
C ASN A 534 -17.74 -19.12 3.36
N ASP A 535 -18.22 -20.32 3.68
CA ASP A 535 -19.01 -20.57 4.89
C ASP A 535 -18.21 -20.39 6.20
N ARG A 536 -16.88 -20.22 6.13
CA ARG A 536 -16.06 -19.85 7.29
C ARG A 536 -16.26 -18.39 7.72
N PHE A 537 -16.82 -17.56 6.85
CA PHE A 537 -17.18 -16.18 7.17
C PHE A 537 -18.64 -16.14 7.63
N TYR A 538 -18.93 -15.19 8.53
CA TYR A 538 -20.30 -14.95 8.98
C TYR A 538 -21.15 -14.37 7.85
N ASP A 539 -22.47 -14.40 7.98
CA ASP A 539 -23.37 -13.73 7.03
C ASP A 539 -24.34 -12.80 7.78
N LYS A 540 -24.17 -11.50 7.57
CA LYS A 540 -25.01 -10.41 8.11
C LYS A 540 -25.51 -9.55 6.98
N GLY A 541 -26.28 -10.19 6.08
CA GLY A 541 -26.78 -9.60 4.85
C GLY A 541 -25.76 -9.53 3.72
N PHE A 542 -24.58 -10.16 3.85
CA PHE A 542 -23.51 -10.10 2.85
C PHE A 542 -23.90 -10.81 1.56
N ARG A 543 -24.44 -12.04 1.66
CA ARG A 543 -24.84 -12.83 0.47
C ARG A 543 -25.90 -12.12 -0.35
N ASN A 544 -26.92 -11.60 0.33
CA ASN A 544 -28.02 -10.87 -0.30
C ASN A 544 -27.54 -9.55 -0.91
N ALA A 545 -26.62 -8.84 -0.23
CA ALA A 545 -26.07 -7.59 -0.74
C ALA A 545 -25.29 -7.79 -2.05
N VAL A 546 -24.36 -8.76 -2.08
CA VAL A 546 -23.57 -9.09 -3.27
C VAL A 546 -24.49 -9.46 -4.43
N LYS A 547 -25.46 -10.35 -4.19
CA LYS A 547 -26.43 -10.79 -5.20
C LYS A 547 -27.25 -9.63 -5.77
N HIS A 548 -27.80 -8.78 -4.91
CA HIS A 548 -28.60 -7.63 -5.34
C HIS A 548 -27.77 -6.63 -6.16
N VAL A 549 -26.50 -6.40 -5.77
CA VAL A 549 -25.60 -5.51 -6.52
C VAL A 549 -25.27 -6.07 -7.91
N ILE A 550 -24.93 -7.36 -8.02
CA ILE A 550 -24.65 -7.98 -9.34
C ILE A 550 -25.89 -7.95 -10.22
N LEU A 551 -27.06 -8.34 -9.69
CA LEU A 551 -28.31 -8.33 -10.43
C LEU A 551 -28.64 -6.92 -10.94
N SER A 552 -28.51 -5.91 -10.09
CA SER A 552 -28.77 -4.51 -10.45
C SER A 552 -27.78 -3.99 -11.48
N ALA A 553 -26.50 -4.35 -11.36
CA ALA A 553 -25.46 -3.97 -12.32
C ALA A 553 -25.75 -4.57 -13.70
N CYS A 554 -26.08 -5.86 -13.76
CA CYS A 554 -26.43 -6.54 -15.00
C CYS A 554 -27.69 -5.95 -15.62
N ALA A 555 -28.74 -5.72 -14.82
CA ALA A 555 -30.00 -5.15 -15.29
C ALA A 555 -29.85 -3.71 -15.80
N ALA A 556 -29.02 -2.89 -15.14
CA ALA A 556 -28.71 -1.53 -15.60
C ALA A 556 -27.93 -1.55 -16.93
N PHE A 557 -27.03 -2.52 -17.11
CA PHE A 557 -26.17 -2.58 -18.29
C PHE A 557 -26.87 -3.20 -19.51
N HIS A 558 -27.62 -4.29 -19.31
CA HIS A 558 -28.23 -5.09 -20.38
C HIS A 558 -29.75 -4.90 -20.53
N GLY A 559 -30.39 -4.21 -19.58
CA GLY A 559 -31.84 -4.14 -19.46
C GLY A 559 -32.40 -5.31 -18.64
N ALA A 560 -33.41 -5.04 -17.81
CA ALA A 560 -33.97 -6.02 -16.87
C ALA A 560 -34.55 -7.28 -17.55
N ASP A 561 -35.07 -7.15 -18.77
CA ASP A 561 -35.68 -8.27 -19.51
C ASP A 561 -34.67 -9.34 -19.93
N ASN A 562 -33.37 -9.00 -19.98
CA ASN A 562 -32.30 -9.91 -20.41
C ASN A 562 -31.59 -10.60 -19.24
N VAL A 563 -32.01 -10.32 -18.00
CA VAL A 563 -31.33 -10.73 -16.78
C VAL A 563 -32.26 -11.54 -15.90
N THR A 564 -31.87 -12.75 -15.57
CA THR A 564 -32.64 -13.63 -14.68
C THR A 564 -31.80 -14.08 -13.49
N GLU A 565 -32.47 -14.25 -12.36
CA GLU A 565 -31.88 -14.74 -11.13
C GLU A 565 -32.03 -16.27 -11.04
N ASP A 566 -30.95 -16.98 -10.72
CA ASP A 566 -30.93 -18.43 -10.50
C ASP A 566 -30.14 -18.76 -9.22
N GLY A 567 -30.81 -18.75 -8.07
CA GLY A 567 -30.17 -19.03 -6.78
C GLY A 567 -29.07 -18.00 -6.45
N PHE A 568 -27.82 -18.45 -6.34
CA PHE A 568 -26.63 -17.58 -6.22
C PHE A 568 -25.90 -17.38 -7.56
N SER A 569 -26.66 -17.40 -8.65
CA SER A 569 -26.19 -17.06 -9.99
C SER A 569 -27.09 -15.99 -10.62
N VAL A 570 -26.51 -15.19 -11.50
CA VAL A 570 -27.22 -14.31 -12.42
C VAL A 570 -26.97 -14.80 -13.83
N LEU A 571 -28.03 -14.99 -14.59
CA LEU A 571 -27.98 -15.37 -16.00
C LEU A 571 -28.33 -14.15 -16.85
N VAL A 572 -27.50 -13.88 -17.85
CA VAL A 572 -27.72 -12.85 -18.85
C VAL A 572 -27.82 -13.53 -20.20
N THR A 573 -28.88 -13.27 -20.96
CA THR A 573 -29.14 -13.97 -22.24
C THR A 573 -29.50 -13.00 -23.34
N ASN A 574 -29.25 -13.38 -24.60
CA ASN A 574 -29.61 -12.61 -25.80
C ASN A 574 -28.96 -11.23 -25.92
N VAL A 575 -27.82 -11.02 -25.26
CA VAL A 575 -27.09 -9.75 -25.25
C VAL A 575 -25.95 -9.75 -26.28
N PRO A 576 -25.58 -8.58 -26.84
CA PRO A 576 -24.53 -8.46 -27.84
C PRO A 576 -23.10 -8.51 -27.25
N CYS A 577 -22.95 -8.37 -25.94
CA CYS A 577 -21.65 -8.29 -25.27
C CYS A 577 -21.75 -8.77 -23.82
N GLN A 578 -20.60 -9.03 -23.19
CA GLN A 578 -20.55 -9.47 -21.80
C GLN A 578 -20.66 -8.30 -20.80
N THR A 579 -21.09 -8.56 -19.57
CA THR A 579 -21.11 -7.54 -18.49
C THR A 579 -19.70 -7.14 -18.06
N PRO A 580 -19.22 -5.91 -18.25
CA PRO A 580 -17.80 -5.59 -18.02
C PRO A 580 -17.34 -5.87 -16.57
N ARG A 581 -16.17 -6.52 -16.41
CA ARG A 581 -15.54 -6.68 -15.08
C ARG A 581 -15.28 -5.33 -14.40
N LEU A 582 -14.97 -4.31 -15.19
CA LEU A 582 -14.79 -2.92 -14.76
C LEU A 582 -16.06 -2.32 -14.12
N LEU A 583 -17.25 -2.85 -14.41
CA LEU A 583 -18.50 -2.47 -13.74
C LEU A 583 -18.70 -3.27 -12.45
N LEU A 584 -18.56 -4.60 -12.52
CA LEU A 584 -18.89 -5.50 -11.42
C LEU A 584 -17.90 -5.40 -10.26
N MET A 585 -16.59 -5.36 -10.55
CA MET A 585 -15.60 -5.45 -9.48
C MET A 585 -15.64 -4.26 -8.52
N PRO A 586 -15.65 -3.00 -9.00
CA PRO A 586 -15.73 -1.83 -8.13
C PRO A 586 -17.05 -1.74 -7.34
N ALA A 587 -18.17 -2.16 -7.96
CA ALA A 587 -19.48 -2.17 -7.31
C ALA A 587 -19.52 -3.11 -6.08
N LEU A 588 -18.79 -4.22 -6.13
CA LEU A 588 -18.71 -5.20 -5.05
C LEU A 588 -17.65 -4.89 -4.00
N GLU A 589 -16.54 -4.23 -4.38
CA GLU A 589 -15.39 -4.05 -3.50
C GLU A 589 -15.78 -3.33 -2.19
N GLY A 590 -16.66 -2.32 -2.25
CA GLY A 590 -17.16 -1.63 -1.06
C GLY A 590 -17.94 -2.56 -0.12
N ILE A 591 -18.76 -3.46 -0.66
CA ILE A 591 -19.57 -4.42 0.10
C ILE A 591 -18.65 -5.44 0.79
N VAL A 592 -17.66 -5.98 0.06
CA VAL A 592 -16.71 -6.96 0.60
C VAL A 592 -15.81 -6.32 1.66
N LYS A 593 -15.29 -5.12 1.41
CA LYS A 593 -14.49 -4.37 2.40
C LYS A 593 -15.27 -4.12 3.69
N GLU A 594 -16.51 -3.67 3.59
CA GLU A 594 -17.36 -3.50 4.77
C GLU A 594 -17.64 -4.83 5.45
N HIS A 595 -17.83 -5.93 4.72
CA HIS A 595 -17.93 -7.27 5.30
C HIS A 595 -16.67 -7.67 6.09
N LEU A 596 -15.47 -7.40 5.57
CA LEU A 596 -14.21 -7.68 6.26
C LEU A 596 -13.89 -6.73 7.43
N ARG A 597 -14.72 -5.72 7.69
CA ARG A 597 -14.59 -4.80 8.83
C ARG A 597 -14.73 -5.50 10.18
N PHE A 598 -15.37 -6.66 10.21
CA PHE A 598 -15.49 -7.52 11.38
C PHE A 598 -15.09 -8.93 10.98
N PHE A 599 -14.67 -9.74 11.94
CA PHE A 599 -14.59 -11.18 11.80
C PHE A 599 -15.21 -11.86 13.02
N TYR A 600 -15.75 -13.07 12.83
CA TYR A 600 -16.26 -13.86 13.95
C TYR A 600 -15.14 -14.76 14.48
N SER A 601 -14.88 -14.68 15.78
CA SER A 601 -13.96 -15.58 16.47
C SER A 601 -14.75 -16.68 17.15
N THR A 602 -14.49 -17.91 16.72
CA THR A 602 -15.10 -19.12 17.28
C THR A 602 -14.56 -19.43 18.66
N THR A 603 -13.31 -19.06 18.95
CA THR A 603 -12.66 -19.32 20.24
C THR A 603 -13.25 -18.50 21.38
N ILE A 604 -13.75 -17.30 21.11
CA ILE A 604 -14.41 -16.45 22.12
C ILE A 604 -15.91 -16.25 21.90
N GLY A 605 -16.47 -16.73 20.77
CA GLY A 605 -17.90 -16.63 20.45
C GLY A 605 -18.38 -15.19 20.28
N ARG A 606 -17.58 -14.33 19.63
CA ARG A 606 -17.84 -12.90 19.46
C ARG A 606 -17.43 -12.41 18.07
N PHE A 607 -18.08 -11.34 17.62
CA PHE A 607 -17.61 -10.54 16.49
C PHE A 607 -16.53 -9.58 16.98
N VAL A 608 -15.38 -9.60 16.32
CA VAL A 608 -14.25 -8.74 16.62
C VAL A 608 -14.13 -7.71 15.51
N SER A 609 -14.07 -6.44 15.89
CA SER A 609 -13.83 -5.33 14.97
C SER A 609 -12.40 -5.37 14.42
N CYS A 610 -12.20 -5.15 13.12
CA CYS A 610 -10.89 -4.86 12.52
C CYS A 610 -10.45 -3.39 12.71
N GLY A 611 -11.31 -2.53 13.23
CA GLY A 611 -10.98 -1.15 13.61
C GLY A 611 -11.00 -0.94 15.13
N PHE A 612 -10.70 0.29 15.54
CA PHE A 612 -10.72 0.72 16.95
C PHE A 612 -11.84 1.73 17.20
N TYR A 613 -12.23 1.87 18.46
CA TYR A 613 -13.21 2.87 18.86
C TYR A 613 -12.66 4.30 18.66
N THR A 614 -13.54 5.23 18.27
CA THR A 614 -13.23 6.65 18.07
C THR A 614 -14.31 7.52 18.70
N ASP A 615 -13.95 8.53 19.52
CA ASP A 615 -14.92 9.42 20.19
C ASP A 615 -15.71 10.33 19.24
N ILE A 616 -15.29 10.45 17.99
CA ILE A 616 -15.99 11.23 16.98
C ILE A 616 -17.06 10.32 16.35
N THR A 617 -18.31 10.78 16.32
CA THR A 617 -19.44 10.20 15.55
C THR A 617 -19.20 10.20 14.04
N ALA A 618 -18.02 10.63 13.59
CA ALA A 618 -17.59 10.58 12.21
C ALA A 618 -17.42 9.13 11.78
N VAL A 619 -18.06 8.83 10.67
CA VAL A 619 -17.88 7.64 9.85
C VAL A 619 -16.39 7.48 9.54
N TYR A 620 -15.65 6.75 10.37
CA TYR A 620 -14.29 6.37 10.01
C TYR A 620 -14.35 5.22 9.01
N GLY A 621 -14.11 5.62 7.76
CA GLY A 621 -13.17 5.02 6.82
C GLY A 621 -13.55 3.68 6.21
N ARG A 622 -13.39 3.59 4.90
CA ARG A 622 -13.14 2.30 4.23
C ARG A 622 -11.94 1.62 4.92
N PRO A 623 -11.86 0.29 4.99
CA PRO A 623 -10.59 -0.39 5.29
C PRO A 623 -9.46 0.23 4.45
N GLY A 624 -8.47 0.85 5.10
CA GLY A 624 -7.36 1.58 4.45
C GLY A 624 -7.39 3.11 4.51
N GLU A 625 -8.49 3.75 4.95
CA GLU A 625 -8.54 5.21 5.18
C GLU A 625 -8.25 5.53 6.65
N GLU A 626 -6.96 5.59 6.97
CA GLU A 626 -6.40 5.83 8.31
C GLU A 626 -6.29 7.34 8.61
N THR A 627 -7.40 7.98 8.95
CA THR A 627 -7.30 9.24 9.72
C THR A 627 -7.11 8.85 11.19
N LEU A 628 -6.01 9.27 11.82
CA LEU A 628 -5.65 8.93 13.20
C LEU A 628 -6.69 9.49 14.19
N PRO A 629 -7.55 8.66 14.78
CA PRO A 629 -8.47 9.07 15.83
C PRO A 629 -7.67 9.39 17.10
N THR A 630 -7.95 10.54 17.70
CA THR A 630 -7.39 10.90 19.02
C THR A 630 -8.49 10.77 20.08
N THR A 631 -8.49 9.67 20.85
CA THR A 631 -9.55 9.35 21.82
C THR A 631 -9.16 9.68 23.27
N CYS A 632 -7.87 9.76 23.60
CA CYS A 632 -7.42 10.11 24.96
C CYS A 632 -8.10 9.25 26.06
N MET A 633 -8.34 7.96 25.81
CA MET A 633 -9.08 7.09 26.75
C MET A 633 -8.17 6.47 27.80
N SER A 634 -8.71 6.30 29.01
CA SER A 634 -8.14 5.42 30.03
C SER A 634 -8.91 4.11 30.11
N PHE A 635 -8.34 3.11 30.77
CA PHE A 635 -9.04 1.86 31.03
C PHE A 635 -10.38 2.09 31.74
N ASP A 636 -10.39 2.90 32.79
CA ASP A 636 -11.61 3.17 33.57
C ASP A 636 -12.67 3.95 32.76
N HIS A 637 -12.25 4.80 31.81
CA HIS A 637 -13.16 5.41 30.85
C HIS A 637 -13.84 4.38 29.96
N VAL A 638 -13.08 3.43 29.41
CA VAL A 638 -13.62 2.36 28.57
C VAL A 638 -14.60 1.49 29.38
N LYS A 639 -14.23 1.10 30.61
CA LYS A 639 -15.14 0.36 31.50
C LYS A 639 -16.41 1.15 31.81
N GLY A 640 -16.31 2.45 32.08
CA GLY A 640 -17.45 3.33 32.30
C GLY A 640 -18.36 3.42 31.06
N LEU A 641 -17.77 3.65 29.88
CA LEU A 641 -18.47 3.72 28.59
C LEU A 641 -19.25 2.43 28.28
N LEU A 642 -18.63 1.28 28.56
CA LEU A 642 -19.20 -0.04 28.27
C LEU A 642 -20.06 -0.62 29.40
N SER A 643 -20.07 0.00 30.59
CA SER A 643 -20.80 -0.51 31.77
C SER A 643 -22.31 -0.68 31.55
N LYS A 644 -22.89 0.11 30.64
CA LYS A 644 -24.32 0.06 30.27
C LYS A 644 -24.59 -0.70 28.98
N GLN A 645 -23.56 -1.33 28.39
CA GLN A 645 -23.66 -2.01 27.12
C GLN A 645 -23.76 -3.51 27.33
N GLU A 646 -24.88 -4.10 26.90
CA GLU A 646 -25.07 -5.55 27.00
C GLU A 646 -24.44 -6.30 25.82
N ASN A 647 -24.31 -5.63 24.67
CA ASN A 647 -23.85 -6.24 23.42
C ASN A 647 -22.36 -6.02 23.12
N THR A 648 -21.67 -5.13 23.84
CA THR A 648 -20.32 -4.68 23.47
C THR A 648 -19.35 -4.78 24.64
N SER A 649 -18.16 -5.30 24.39
CA SER A 649 -17.03 -5.34 25.32
C SER A 649 -15.71 -5.12 24.55
N PHE A 650 -14.56 -5.47 25.14
CA PHE A 650 -13.26 -5.48 24.48
C PHE A 650 -12.44 -6.69 24.94
N LEU A 651 -11.36 -7.01 24.23
CA LEU A 651 -10.56 -8.23 24.45
C LEU A 651 -9.78 -8.16 25.76
N SER A 652 -9.76 -9.23 26.54
CA SER A 652 -8.72 -9.47 27.55
C SER A 652 -7.41 -9.90 26.90
N LEU A 653 -6.28 -9.86 27.62
CA LEU A 653 -4.97 -10.31 27.11
C LEU A 653 -5.01 -11.77 26.63
N LYS A 654 -5.67 -12.62 27.41
CA LYS A 654 -5.91 -14.03 27.06
C LYS A 654 -6.74 -14.17 25.78
N GLN A 655 -7.85 -13.44 25.67
CA GLN A 655 -8.72 -13.47 24.50
C GLN A 655 -8.01 -12.94 23.25
N PHE A 656 -7.19 -11.90 23.38
CA PHE A 656 -6.36 -11.39 22.29
C PHE A 656 -5.51 -12.49 21.68
N TRP A 657 -4.80 -13.27 22.50
CA TRP A 657 -3.97 -14.37 22.01
C TRP A 657 -4.78 -15.52 21.40
N TYR A 658 -5.94 -15.85 21.96
CA TYR A 658 -6.84 -16.85 21.35
C TYR A 658 -7.26 -16.44 19.95
N VAL A 659 -7.74 -15.20 19.81
CA VAL A 659 -8.13 -14.64 18.53
C VAL A 659 -6.94 -14.61 17.58
N TYR A 660 -5.79 -14.13 18.04
CA TYR A 660 -4.59 -14.02 17.22
C TYR A 660 -4.13 -15.37 16.67
N HIS A 661 -4.07 -16.41 17.50
CA HIS A 661 -3.71 -17.77 17.07
C HIS A 661 -4.76 -18.41 16.17
N GLU A 662 -6.04 -18.17 16.42
CA GLU A 662 -7.12 -18.60 15.53
C GLU A 662 -6.93 -17.99 14.13
N ARG A 663 -6.69 -16.68 14.06
CA ARG A 663 -6.44 -15.97 12.78
C ARG A 663 -5.15 -16.43 12.11
N GLN A 664 -4.08 -16.65 12.87
CA GLN A 664 -2.82 -17.18 12.36
C GLN A 664 -3.00 -18.59 11.76
N GLY A 665 -3.76 -19.47 12.42
CA GLY A 665 -4.05 -20.81 11.91
C GLY A 665 -4.92 -20.82 10.65
N LEU A 666 -5.72 -19.78 10.43
CA LEU A 666 -6.53 -19.59 9.22
C LEU A 666 -5.78 -18.91 8.06
N GLY A 667 -4.61 -18.32 8.32
CA GLY A 667 -3.93 -17.48 7.33
C GLY A 667 -4.66 -16.16 7.03
N ASP A 668 -5.44 -15.65 7.98
CA ASP A 668 -6.27 -14.46 7.83
C ASP A 668 -5.43 -13.18 7.92
N THR A 669 -4.76 -12.81 6.83
CA THR A 669 -3.83 -11.67 6.77
C THR A 669 -4.50 -10.35 7.14
N VAL A 670 -5.71 -10.10 6.64
CA VAL A 670 -6.48 -8.87 6.94
C VAL A 670 -6.71 -8.70 8.45
N SER A 671 -7.14 -9.76 9.13
CA SER A 671 -7.36 -9.71 10.58
C SER A 671 -6.04 -9.60 11.36
N LEU A 672 -4.99 -10.30 10.92
CA LEU A 672 -3.68 -10.25 11.56
C LEU A 672 -3.03 -8.86 11.47
N ASP A 673 -3.09 -8.23 10.30
CA ASP A 673 -2.58 -6.86 10.09
C ASP A 673 -3.33 -5.87 10.98
N SER A 674 -4.64 -6.03 11.12
CA SER A 674 -5.44 -5.25 12.07
C SER A 674 -5.02 -5.47 13.53
N MET A 675 -4.75 -6.72 13.94
CA MET A 675 -4.33 -7.04 15.31
C MET A 675 -2.91 -6.56 15.63
N ARG A 676 -2.07 -6.38 14.62
CA ARG A 676 -0.70 -5.85 14.73
C ARG A 676 -0.59 -4.36 14.42
N ASN A 677 -1.72 -3.69 14.18
CA ASN A 677 -1.75 -2.32 13.66
C ASN A 677 -0.83 -1.39 14.46
N SER A 678 0.05 -0.70 13.74
CA SER A 678 1.15 0.10 14.30
C SER A 678 0.74 1.49 14.76
N GLN A 679 -0.51 1.90 14.52
CA GLN A 679 -1.00 3.26 14.76
C GLN A 679 -1.71 3.45 16.10
N TYR A 680 -2.08 2.36 16.78
CA TYR A 680 -2.90 2.39 17.99
C TYR A 680 -2.31 1.61 19.14
N VAL A 681 -2.82 1.96 20.32
CA VAL A 681 -2.56 1.27 21.57
C VAL A 681 -3.87 0.72 22.05
N GLU A 682 -4.02 -0.59 21.97
CA GLU A 682 -5.24 -1.29 22.34
C GLU A 682 -5.18 -1.66 23.81
N LEU A 683 -6.03 -1.01 24.60
CA LEU A 683 -6.38 -1.42 25.95
C LEU A 683 -6.98 -2.83 25.90
N LEU A 684 -6.51 -3.70 26.78
CA LEU A 684 -7.02 -5.05 26.97
C LEU A 684 -7.68 -5.16 28.34
N ASP A 685 -8.80 -5.89 28.45
CA ASP A 685 -9.58 -6.06 29.69
C ASP A 685 -8.85 -6.98 30.67
N THR A 686 -7.66 -6.58 31.12
CA THR A 686 -6.79 -7.34 32.02
C THR A 686 -6.06 -6.37 32.93
N VAL A 687 -6.42 -6.42 34.22
CA VAL A 687 -5.82 -5.62 35.29
C VAL A 687 -4.86 -6.49 36.08
N ILE A 688 -3.66 -5.96 36.32
CA ILE A 688 -2.58 -6.61 37.05
C ILE A 688 -2.31 -5.82 38.33
N ARG A 689 -2.43 -6.47 39.48
CA ARG A 689 -2.21 -5.90 40.80
C ARG A 689 -0.99 -6.50 41.48
N GLU A 690 -0.21 -5.66 42.15
CA GLU A 690 0.99 -6.04 42.90
C GLU A 690 1.97 -6.91 42.07
N GLY A 691 2.00 -6.71 40.74
CA GLY A 691 2.82 -7.47 39.80
C GLY A 691 2.52 -8.98 39.70
N LYS A 692 1.43 -9.49 40.28
CA LYS A 692 1.15 -10.95 40.35
C LYS A 692 -0.32 -11.34 40.30
N ALA A 693 -1.24 -10.49 40.75
CA ALA A 693 -2.66 -10.79 40.81
C ALA A 693 -3.35 -10.26 39.56
N VAL A 694 -3.88 -11.14 38.72
CA VAL A 694 -4.46 -10.81 37.42
C VAL A 694 -5.96 -11.01 37.44
N SER A 695 -6.70 -10.04 36.93
CA SER A 695 -8.17 -10.07 36.86
C SER A 695 -8.69 -9.54 35.53
N HIS A 696 -9.82 -10.09 35.07
CA HIS A 696 -10.48 -9.72 33.81
C HIS A 696 -12.00 -9.79 34.01
N GLY A 697 -12.71 -8.68 33.80
CA GLY A 697 -14.16 -8.61 33.98
C GLY A 697 -14.62 -9.13 35.35
N GLU A 698 -15.54 -10.10 35.33
CA GLU A 698 -16.10 -10.78 36.50
C GLU A 698 -15.41 -12.12 36.84
N GLU A 699 -14.38 -12.52 36.07
CA GLU A 699 -13.72 -13.79 36.31
C GLU A 699 -12.87 -13.77 37.60
N PRO A 700 -12.64 -14.94 38.23
CA PRO A 700 -11.85 -15.02 39.45
C PRO A 700 -10.44 -14.43 39.26
N THR A 701 -9.95 -13.70 40.26
CA THR A 701 -8.57 -13.23 40.26
C THR A 701 -7.60 -14.41 40.36
N ILE A 702 -6.62 -14.45 39.48
CA ILE A 702 -5.60 -15.50 39.43
C ILE A 702 -4.27 -14.91 39.90
N THR A 703 -3.57 -15.60 40.78
CA THR A 703 -2.21 -15.23 41.17
C THR A 703 -1.21 -16.00 40.31
N LEU A 704 -0.35 -15.29 39.59
CA LEU A 704 0.69 -15.88 38.75
C LEU A 704 2.02 -15.14 38.90
N ARG A 705 3.12 -15.85 38.65
CA ARG A 705 4.46 -15.24 38.64
C ARG A 705 4.69 -14.61 37.27
N ILE A 706 4.73 -13.28 37.22
CA ILE A 706 5.13 -12.54 36.03
C ILE A 706 6.64 -12.36 36.07
N GLU A 707 7.34 -12.84 35.04
CA GLU A 707 8.79 -12.63 34.94
C GLU A 707 9.11 -11.16 34.70
N ASP A 708 10.12 -10.65 35.41
CA ASP A 708 10.57 -9.26 35.26
C ASP A 708 11.29 -9.08 33.91
N ALA A 709 10.83 -8.14 33.10
CA ALA A 709 11.29 -7.89 31.74
C ALA A 709 11.70 -6.43 31.57
N LYS A 710 12.98 -6.20 31.21
CA LYS A 710 13.57 -4.85 31.08
C LYS A 710 14.19 -4.57 29.71
N PRO A 711 13.40 -4.09 28.73
CA PRO A 711 12.43 -4.90 27.96
C PRO A 711 12.93 -6.31 27.59
N ALA A 712 12.00 -7.22 27.33
CA ALA A 712 12.29 -8.54 26.76
C ALA A 712 11.64 -8.70 25.37
N LEU A 713 11.94 -9.83 24.72
CA LEU A 713 11.27 -10.29 23.51
C LEU A 713 10.46 -11.57 23.80
N ILE A 714 9.33 -11.73 23.12
CA ILE A 714 8.43 -12.90 23.25
C ILE A 714 8.04 -13.40 21.87
N ARG A 715 7.70 -14.69 21.75
CA ARG A 715 7.02 -15.25 20.57
C ARG A 715 5.57 -15.51 20.90
N SER A 716 4.69 -15.29 19.93
CA SER A 716 3.27 -15.61 20.10
C SER A 716 3.05 -17.08 20.50
N ARG A 717 3.84 -18.01 19.94
CA ARG A 717 3.70 -19.44 20.23
C ARG A 717 4.11 -19.84 21.65
N ASP A 718 4.88 -19.00 22.33
CA ASP A 718 5.38 -19.26 23.69
C ASP A 718 4.46 -18.63 24.75
N ILE A 719 3.27 -18.17 24.37
CA ILE A 719 2.27 -17.61 25.28
C ILE A 719 1.50 -18.74 25.96
N ASP A 720 1.41 -18.67 27.29
CA ASP A 720 0.53 -19.54 28.06
C ASP A 720 -0.94 -19.19 27.75
N ARG A 721 -1.62 -20.15 27.12
CA ARG A 721 -3.04 -20.03 26.75
C ARG A 721 -3.96 -19.83 27.94
N ALA A 722 -3.61 -20.27 29.15
CA ALA A 722 -4.49 -20.11 30.31
C ALA A 722 -4.50 -18.68 30.83
N THR A 723 -3.34 -18.02 30.81
CA THR A 723 -3.10 -16.72 31.47
C THR A 723 -2.92 -15.56 30.49
N GLY A 724 -2.47 -15.82 29.27
CA GLY A 724 -2.12 -14.80 28.27
C GLY A 724 -0.72 -14.21 28.42
N PHE A 725 0.10 -14.73 29.34
CA PHE A 725 1.47 -14.27 29.61
C PHE A 725 2.51 -15.16 28.93
N PRO A 726 3.70 -14.63 28.59
CA PRO A 726 4.77 -15.44 28.01
C PRO A 726 5.28 -16.48 29.01
N SER A 727 5.48 -17.70 28.53
CA SER A 727 6.16 -18.77 29.29
C SER A 727 7.68 -18.67 29.20
N GLN A 728 8.20 -17.91 28.23
CA GLN A 728 9.62 -17.70 28.00
C GLN A 728 9.89 -16.25 27.57
N LEU A 729 10.89 -15.63 28.20
CA LEU A 729 11.46 -14.36 27.78
C LEU A 729 12.75 -14.59 26.99
N ILE A 730 12.90 -13.86 25.88
CA ILE A 730 14.08 -13.87 25.02
C ILE A 730 14.88 -12.59 25.25
N SER A 731 16.21 -12.69 25.16
CA SER A 731 17.11 -11.55 25.32
C SER A 731 16.72 -10.43 24.37
N PRO A 732 16.69 -9.16 24.81
CA PRO A 732 16.46 -8.03 23.92
C PRO A 732 17.51 -7.91 22.81
N ASP A 733 18.68 -8.54 22.94
CA ASP A 733 19.80 -8.47 21.98
C ASP A 733 19.50 -9.09 20.60
N THR A 734 18.42 -9.88 20.47
CA THR A 734 17.95 -10.39 19.16
C THR A 734 17.10 -9.35 18.42
N TYR A 735 17.60 -8.10 18.36
CA TYR A 735 16.93 -6.95 17.73
C TYR A 735 16.69 -7.19 16.23
N GLY A 736 15.46 -6.94 15.76
CA GLY A 736 15.10 -6.95 14.33
C GLY A 736 14.47 -8.25 13.80
N ASP A 737 14.24 -9.26 14.64
CA ASP A 737 13.47 -10.45 14.26
C ASP A 737 11.96 -10.11 14.15
N PRO A 738 11.33 -10.24 12.97
CA PRO A 738 9.92 -9.91 12.77
C PRO A 738 8.95 -10.89 13.44
N GLU A 739 9.41 -12.06 13.87
CA GLU A 739 8.58 -13.02 14.62
C GLU A 739 8.47 -12.66 16.12
N LEU A 740 9.33 -11.77 16.61
CA LEU A 740 9.41 -11.40 18.02
C LEU A 740 8.61 -10.14 18.33
N TRP A 741 7.91 -10.19 19.46
CA TRP A 741 7.15 -9.07 20.01
C TRP A 741 7.88 -8.51 21.22
N ARG A 742 7.78 -7.20 21.44
CA ARG A 742 8.35 -6.57 22.64
C ARG A 742 7.43 -6.80 23.84
N TYR A 743 8.04 -7.00 25.00
CA TYR A 743 7.34 -7.26 26.25
C TYR A 743 7.93 -6.47 27.41
N TRP A 744 7.07 -5.91 28.24
CA TRP A 744 7.41 -5.26 29.50
C TRP A 744 6.64 -5.89 30.66
N SER A 745 7.32 -6.09 31.79
CA SER A 745 6.68 -6.45 33.05
C SER A 745 5.96 -5.23 33.67
N PRO A 746 4.95 -5.48 34.53
CA PRO A 746 4.34 -4.44 35.36
C PRO A 746 5.37 -3.74 36.24
N ASP A 747 5.19 -2.43 36.44
CA ASP A 747 6.08 -1.58 37.24
C ASP A 747 5.35 -0.71 38.27
N ARG A 748 4.04 -0.91 38.45
CA ARG A 748 3.20 -0.22 39.43
C ARG A 748 2.38 -1.22 40.24
N ASP A 749 1.75 -0.72 41.30
CA ASP A 749 0.82 -1.53 42.11
C ASP A 749 -0.42 -1.94 41.32
N GLU A 750 -0.88 -1.12 40.36
CA GLU A 750 -1.93 -1.47 39.41
C GLU A 750 -1.55 -1.06 37.98
N ASN A 751 -1.55 -2.03 37.08
CA ASN A 751 -1.35 -1.83 35.65
C ASN A 751 -2.47 -2.48 34.83
N VAL A 752 -2.57 -2.11 33.56
CA VAL A 752 -3.44 -2.76 32.57
C VAL A 752 -2.61 -3.29 31.42
N ALA A 753 -3.02 -4.43 30.87
CA ALA A 753 -2.38 -4.95 29.67
C ALA A 753 -2.77 -4.10 28.46
N THR A 754 -1.79 -3.79 27.62
CA THR A 754 -2.02 -3.12 26.35
C THR A 754 -1.26 -3.80 25.23
N ARG A 755 -1.84 -3.79 24.04
CA ARG A 755 -1.15 -4.13 22.80
C ARG A 755 -0.78 -2.85 22.09
N GLY A 756 0.51 -2.62 21.89
CA GLY A 756 1.03 -1.43 21.21
C GLY A 756 1.95 -1.80 20.06
N HIS A 757 2.71 -0.81 19.61
CA HIS A 757 3.72 -0.99 18.57
C HIS A 757 4.93 -0.11 18.86
N ILE A 758 6.12 -0.66 18.69
CA ILE A 758 7.35 0.09 18.87
C ILE A 758 7.81 0.60 17.52
N PHE A 759 7.55 1.88 17.30
CA PHE A 759 7.77 2.58 16.05
C PHE A 759 9.18 2.37 15.49
N VAL A 760 10.23 2.62 16.29
CA VAL A 760 11.63 2.49 15.85
C VAL A 760 11.99 1.06 15.48
N MET A 761 11.27 0.05 15.96
CA MET A 761 11.55 -1.36 15.69
C MET A 761 10.56 -2.01 14.71
N ASP A 762 9.53 -1.29 14.28
CA ASP A 762 8.43 -1.84 13.49
C ASP A 762 7.93 -3.20 14.02
N GLN A 763 7.84 -3.29 15.36
CA GLN A 763 7.51 -4.51 16.09
C GLN A 763 6.27 -4.28 16.95
N THR A 764 5.33 -5.21 16.90
CA THR A 764 4.21 -5.24 17.84
C THR A 764 4.70 -5.51 19.27
N SER A 765 3.96 -5.02 20.26
CA SER A 765 4.34 -5.12 21.67
C SER A 765 3.17 -5.42 22.58
N ILE A 766 3.47 -6.07 23.70
CA ILE A 766 2.61 -6.15 24.88
C ILE A 766 3.25 -5.30 25.98
N ASP A 767 2.60 -4.21 26.35
CA ASP A 767 3.06 -3.28 27.37
C ASP A 767 2.14 -3.38 28.60
N LEU A 768 2.74 -3.78 29.72
CA LEU A 768 2.06 -3.96 31.01
C LEU A 768 2.35 -2.81 31.98
N LYS A 769 2.81 -1.65 31.50
CA LYS A 769 3.19 -0.50 32.33
C LYS A 769 2.13 0.60 32.39
N ILE A 770 1.11 0.52 31.56
CA ILE A 770 0.04 1.52 31.50
C ILE A 770 -0.81 1.44 32.77
N GLY A 771 -1.04 2.57 33.45
CA GLY A 771 -1.92 2.63 34.62
C GLY A 771 -3.40 2.66 34.22
N ARG A 772 -4.31 2.23 35.11
CA ARG A 772 -5.78 2.24 34.84
C ARG A 772 -6.35 3.61 34.47
N ASN A 773 -5.79 4.67 35.07
CA ASN A 773 -6.23 6.05 34.86
C ASN A 773 -5.42 6.81 33.80
N GLU A 774 -4.38 6.18 33.24
CA GLU A 774 -3.51 6.79 32.25
C GLU A 774 -4.26 7.05 30.94
N ARG A 775 -3.99 8.20 30.31
CA ARG A 775 -4.62 8.62 29.05
C ARG A 775 -3.56 9.09 28.08
N THR A 776 -3.63 8.62 26.85
CA THR A 776 -2.76 9.06 25.76
C THR A 776 -3.61 9.19 24.50
N LYS A 777 -3.18 10.03 23.54
CA LYS A 777 -3.98 10.32 22.34
C LYS A 777 -4.32 9.06 21.53
N GLN A 778 -3.51 8.01 21.61
CA GLN A 778 -3.60 6.76 20.84
C GLN A 778 -4.13 5.58 21.67
N LEU A 779 -4.36 5.76 22.98
CA LEU A 779 -5.03 4.77 23.80
C LEU A 779 -6.51 4.71 23.42
N THR A 780 -6.89 3.54 22.91
CA THR A 780 -8.25 3.18 22.52
C THR A 780 -8.46 1.70 22.82
N PHE A 781 -9.61 1.16 22.45
CA PHE A 781 -9.91 -0.26 22.55
C PHE A 781 -10.51 -0.76 21.24
N ARG A 782 -10.40 -2.07 21.02
CA ARG A 782 -11.10 -2.75 19.94
C ARG A 782 -12.45 -3.24 20.44
N PRO A 783 -13.56 -2.73 19.91
CA PRO A 783 -14.87 -3.24 20.27
C PRO A 783 -15.04 -4.70 19.82
N ILE A 784 -15.59 -5.53 20.70
CA ILE A 784 -16.09 -6.85 20.37
C ILE A 784 -17.57 -6.92 20.70
N TYR A 785 -18.34 -7.64 19.88
CA TYR A 785 -19.79 -7.64 19.93
C TYR A 785 -20.34 -9.05 20.09
N ARG A 786 -21.45 -9.21 20.82
CA ARG A 786 -22.20 -10.48 20.78
C ARG A 786 -22.87 -10.64 19.42
N ASP A 787 -23.37 -9.54 18.88
CA ASP A 787 -23.93 -9.49 17.54
C ASP A 787 -23.68 -8.15 16.83
N ILE A 788 -23.70 -8.15 15.50
CA ILE A 788 -23.55 -6.97 14.65
C ILE A 788 -24.76 -6.81 13.72
N CYS A 789 -25.05 -5.56 13.33
CA CYS A 789 -26.13 -5.28 12.40
C CYS A 789 -25.82 -5.77 10.97
N ASP A 790 -26.89 -5.95 10.20
CA ASP A 790 -26.81 -6.29 8.79
C ASP A 790 -26.18 -5.16 7.98
N LEU A 791 -25.50 -5.54 6.90
CA LEU A 791 -24.86 -4.63 5.96
C LEU A 791 -25.89 -3.71 5.31
N LYS A 792 -25.62 -2.39 5.30
CA LYS A 792 -26.47 -1.37 4.69
C LYS A 792 -25.79 -0.75 3.48
N TYR A 793 -26.52 -0.60 2.38
CA TYR A 793 -26.02 -0.03 1.14
C TYR A 793 -27.15 0.58 0.32
N GLU A 794 -26.79 1.44 -0.62
CA GLU A 794 -27.68 2.07 -1.60
C GLU A 794 -27.07 1.93 -2.99
N ILE A 795 -27.89 1.58 -3.98
CA ILE A 795 -27.51 1.52 -5.39
C ILE A 795 -28.14 2.72 -6.09
N ARG A 796 -27.34 3.50 -6.81
CA ARG A 796 -27.81 4.62 -7.63
C ARG A 796 -27.37 4.45 -9.08
N PRO A 797 -28.28 4.62 -10.07
CA PRO A 797 -27.88 4.68 -11.47
C PRO A 797 -27.03 5.94 -11.71
N ASP A 798 -26.05 5.84 -12.60
CA ASP A 798 -25.18 6.98 -12.96
C ASP A 798 -25.78 7.86 -14.07
N GLY A 799 -26.99 7.53 -14.55
CA GLY A 799 -27.63 8.15 -15.71
C GLY A 799 -27.32 7.47 -17.05
N GLY A 800 -26.49 6.42 -17.04
CA GLY A 800 -26.16 5.58 -18.20
C GLY A 800 -26.36 4.09 -17.90
N ARG A 801 -25.45 3.27 -18.43
CA ARG A 801 -25.45 1.79 -18.26
C ARG A 801 -24.73 1.33 -16.99
N TRP A 802 -24.32 2.23 -16.10
CA TRP A 802 -23.54 1.89 -14.91
C TRP A 802 -24.34 2.15 -13.63
N ILE A 803 -23.83 1.58 -12.54
CA ILE A 803 -24.34 1.83 -11.19
C ILE A 803 -23.22 2.35 -10.30
N SER A 804 -23.61 3.11 -9.29
CA SER A 804 -22.77 3.46 -8.15
C SER A 804 -23.33 2.81 -6.89
N VAL A 805 -22.44 2.27 -6.06
CA VAL A 805 -22.81 1.62 -4.80
C VAL A 805 -22.26 2.44 -3.65
N THR A 806 -23.16 2.96 -2.81
CA THR A 806 -22.79 3.64 -1.57
C THR A 806 -23.00 2.67 -0.42
N VAL A 807 -21.93 2.31 0.28
CA VAL A 807 -21.99 1.43 1.46
C VAL A 807 -22.01 2.27 2.72
N PHE A 808 -22.99 2.04 3.59
CA PHE A 808 -23.07 2.71 4.88
C PHE A 808 -22.32 1.88 5.92
N PRO A 809 -21.22 2.40 6.48
CA PRO A 809 -20.38 1.62 7.36
C PRO A 809 -21.10 1.30 8.66
N ARG A 810 -20.90 0.07 9.15
CA ARG A 810 -21.38 -0.34 10.47
C ARG A 810 -20.52 0.39 11.50
N LEU A 811 -21.15 1.30 12.24
CA LEU A 811 -20.45 2.18 13.16
C LEU A 811 -19.80 1.38 14.30
N PHE A 812 -18.60 1.79 14.70
CA PHE A 812 -17.99 1.43 15.98
C PHE A 812 -18.60 2.26 17.12
N SER A 813 -19.93 2.38 17.13
CA SER A 813 -20.63 3.21 18.10
C SER A 813 -21.01 2.39 19.32
N VAL A 814 -20.83 2.99 20.50
CA VAL A 814 -21.46 2.56 21.73
C VAL A 814 -22.84 3.26 21.79
N PRO A 815 -23.98 2.56 21.68
CA PRO A 815 -25.29 3.21 21.72
C PRO A 815 -25.47 4.02 23.01
N GLY A 816 -25.72 5.33 22.89
CA GLY A 816 -26.07 6.21 24.02
C GLY A 816 -25.03 7.26 24.46
N SER A 817 -24.01 7.57 23.65
CA SER A 817 -23.02 8.63 23.92
C SER A 817 -23.35 10.00 23.28
N GLY A 818 -24.63 10.26 23.00
CA GLY A 818 -25.11 11.58 22.53
C GLY A 818 -25.43 12.53 23.68
#